data_AF-A0A661UXY4-F1
#
_entry.id   AF-A0A661UXY4-F1
#
_cell.length_a   1.000
_cell.length_b   1.000
_cell.length_c   1.000
_cell.angle_alpha   90.00
_cell.angle_beta   90.00
_cell.angle_gamma   90.00
#
_symmetry.space_group_name_H-M   'P 1'
#
loop_
_entity.id
_entity.type
_entity.pdbx_description
1 polymer ?
#
loop_
_entity_poly.entity_id
_entity_poly.type
_entity_poly.pdbx_seq_one_letter_code
_entity_poly.pdbx_strand_id
1 'polypeptide(L)'
;MKKNILIIFILYTTVLFSVSIYDIQYTTNPGGNGTYPSPYAGQIVTTGGIVGGTDFNNGRFFITSSWGGDWQGIYVYDNNQNVAVGDSVIIEAEVYEYWGFTELSNLISCEIISSGNSLPAYLVTSISNAINEVRESTRVGISPYDLSITQTYDEWGQWKVADGSGECTISTGFMNMQEMGIPLVVGYPLYIGGFVTYFWEEFQLNPISLYSISTAPENHIISIQEQLLFSPEEFEIPIYHTVFNNGQVQSYQFELQYNSEVVEYVGYETLGTLSVNGTIEIEQVGNGTISLSYNGDFSFENMEILLKLNFSGLETGSADLEFSEFVINDNSVEYFSIEDIILQLETIPIGDTLTVIQRPIMNIPQITIPNEEFNIVCLADESTTGWTAELIHYNKLIPLNISNTFYDPDLERWILTVTAPIPDIYELYDLIISANGIITDKTRNAVHLIPERKTNYSFIHITDSHLPTHIFYPDPASLTDSTEVEDLRQVINDINLINPEFVLFTGDIVNEGEMEEFENRRVYTKAQKLLEELKVPFYLTSGNHDLGGWISSPPSQGTARHNWWNFFGWNWLQDPPPADPYYTQNYSFDYGPVHFIGMEAYLNYDSYMFNIYGDESFTDLQMQWLEDDLSMASASESQVLFYHYDFSEQIDLDELEIEMVLWGHIHSNSGNINTTPYNLATAATCDGNRAYRIINVINGTLEPTNTIYAGWDGEELSATFSPDNNGLVDSVFCYIENSQNLSFSEA
;
A
#
# COMPACT_ATOMS: atom_id res chain seq x y z
N MET A 1 65.90 -52.36 -38.46
CA MET A 1 66.28 -51.00 -38.03
C MET A 1 65.03 -50.17 -37.85
N LYS A 2 64.50 -50.06 -36.62
CA LYS A 2 63.37 -49.17 -36.29
C LYS A 2 63.96 -47.93 -35.60
N LYS A 3 63.75 -46.75 -36.20
CA LYS A 3 64.12 -45.44 -35.65
C LYS A 3 63.08 -45.05 -34.60
N ASN A 4 63.52 -44.85 -33.35
CA ASN A 4 62.69 -44.22 -32.33
C ASN A 4 62.87 -42.70 -32.43
N ILE A 5 61.75 -42.00 -32.62
CA ILE A 5 61.66 -40.53 -32.59
C ILE A 5 61.44 -40.14 -31.13
N LEU A 6 62.33 -39.30 -30.61
CA LEU A 6 62.22 -38.67 -29.29
C LEU A 6 61.37 -37.39 -29.46
N ILE A 7 60.19 -37.34 -28.86
CA ILE A 7 59.37 -36.12 -28.78
C ILE A 7 59.72 -35.42 -27.48
N ILE A 8 60.26 -34.21 -27.59
CA ILE A 8 60.56 -33.32 -26.46
C ILE A 8 59.31 -32.46 -26.25
N PHE A 9 58.66 -32.61 -25.09
CA PHE A 9 57.65 -31.66 -24.60
C PHE A 9 58.37 -30.43 -24.07
N ILE A 10 58.22 -29.29 -24.74
CA ILE A 10 58.64 -27.98 -24.22
C ILE A 10 57.49 -27.47 -23.36
N LEU A 11 57.70 -27.46 -22.05
CA LEU A 11 56.82 -26.81 -21.08
C LEU A 11 57.05 -25.30 -21.18
N TYR A 12 56.12 -24.57 -21.80
CA TYR A 12 56.10 -23.12 -21.72
C TYR A 12 55.56 -22.74 -20.33
N THR A 13 56.45 -22.40 -19.40
CA THR A 13 56.07 -21.63 -18.21
C THR A 13 55.91 -20.18 -18.65
N THR A 14 54.68 -19.76 -18.93
CA THR A 14 54.34 -18.33 -18.97
C THR A 14 54.47 -17.81 -17.54
N VAL A 15 55.46 -16.97 -17.29
CA VAL A 15 55.52 -16.17 -16.07
C VAL A 15 54.39 -15.15 -16.19
N LEU A 16 53.26 -15.39 -15.52
CA LEU A 16 52.25 -14.35 -15.31
C LEU A 16 52.90 -13.31 -14.39
N PHE A 17 53.21 -12.14 -14.94
CA PHE A 17 53.65 -11.01 -14.14
C PHE A 17 52.42 -10.45 -13.44
N SER A 18 52.36 -10.59 -12.11
CA SER A 18 51.31 -9.93 -11.32
C SER A 18 51.64 -8.45 -11.19
N VAL A 19 50.64 -7.60 -11.45
CA VAL A 19 50.70 -6.15 -11.24
C VAL A 19 50.19 -5.87 -9.83
N SER A 20 50.88 -5.02 -9.07
CA SER A 20 50.44 -4.70 -7.71
C SER A 20 49.24 -3.74 -7.72
N ILE A 21 48.40 -3.76 -6.67
CA ILE A 21 47.31 -2.78 -6.48
C ILE A 21 47.86 -1.34 -6.56
N TYR A 22 49.01 -1.09 -5.93
CA TYR A 22 49.69 0.20 -6.00
C TYR A 22 50.04 0.62 -7.44
N ASP A 23 50.57 -0.29 -8.26
CA ASP A 23 50.91 0.06 -9.64
C ASP A 23 49.66 0.33 -10.48
N ILE A 24 48.54 -0.34 -10.18
CA ILE A 24 47.24 -0.08 -10.83
C ILE A 24 46.72 1.31 -10.46
N GLN A 25 46.81 1.69 -9.19
CA GLN A 25 46.20 2.91 -8.65
C GLN A 25 47.08 4.15 -8.80
N TYR A 26 48.39 4.02 -8.56
CA TYR A 26 49.30 5.17 -8.49
C TYR A 26 49.56 5.79 -9.87
N THR A 27 49.34 7.09 -9.96
CA THR A 27 49.71 7.89 -11.13
C THR A 27 50.01 9.33 -10.75
N THR A 28 50.85 9.97 -11.56
CA THR A 28 51.15 11.40 -11.47
C THR A 28 50.44 12.22 -12.54
N ASN A 29 49.57 11.58 -13.34
CA ASN A 29 48.79 12.24 -14.37
C ASN A 29 47.49 12.79 -13.75
N PRO A 30 47.36 14.12 -13.58
CA PRO A 30 46.11 14.70 -13.11
C PRO A 30 45.08 14.58 -14.24
N GLY A 31 44.09 13.71 -14.08
CA GLY A 31 42.97 13.58 -15.01
C GLY A 31 42.06 14.81 -14.99
N GLY A 32 40.77 14.59 -15.22
CA GLY A 32 39.74 15.62 -15.02
C GLY A 32 39.27 15.67 -13.56
N ASN A 33 38.69 16.80 -13.12
CA ASN A 33 37.94 16.92 -11.86
C ASN A 33 38.65 16.46 -10.57
N GLY A 34 39.99 16.42 -10.55
CA GLY A 34 40.76 16.04 -9.36
C GLY A 34 41.02 14.53 -9.24
N THR A 35 40.59 13.73 -10.21
CA THR A 35 40.90 12.29 -10.28
C THR A 35 42.22 12.02 -11.01
N TYR A 36 42.81 10.86 -10.76
CA TYR A 36 44.11 10.45 -11.29
C TYR A 36 43.97 9.06 -11.92
N PRO A 37 43.56 9.00 -13.20
CA PRO A 37 43.20 7.74 -13.83
C PRO A 37 44.38 6.78 -13.91
N SER A 38 44.08 5.51 -13.69
CA SER A 38 45.01 4.39 -13.70
C SER A 38 45.86 4.35 -14.98
N PRO A 39 47.19 4.13 -14.86
CA PRO A 39 48.04 3.90 -16.02
C PRO A 39 47.76 2.55 -16.72
N TYR A 40 46.94 1.68 -16.11
CA TYR A 40 46.52 0.39 -16.63
C TYR A 40 45.10 0.39 -17.21
N ALA A 41 44.41 1.53 -17.25
CA ALA A 41 43.06 1.64 -17.82
C ALA A 41 42.95 0.99 -19.21
N GLY A 42 41.95 0.11 -19.38
CA GLY A 42 41.69 -0.68 -20.59
C GLY A 42 42.60 -1.89 -20.79
N GLN A 43 43.45 -2.23 -19.81
CA GLN A 43 44.33 -3.41 -19.86
C GLN A 43 43.80 -4.52 -18.95
N ILE A 44 44.00 -5.77 -19.39
CA ILE A 44 43.79 -6.95 -18.55
C ILE A 44 45.04 -7.17 -17.69
N VAL A 45 44.86 -7.26 -16.37
CA VAL A 45 45.93 -7.46 -15.39
C VAL A 45 45.62 -8.66 -14.50
N THR A 46 46.67 -9.28 -13.96
CA THR A 46 46.56 -10.22 -12.83
C THR A 46 47.07 -9.53 -11.56
N THR A 47 46.21 -9.35 -10.57
CA THR A 47 46.54 -8.71 -9.28
C THR A 47 46.07 -9.57 -8.11
N GLY A 48 46.45 -9.22 -6.89
CA GLY A 48 46.00 -9.93 -5.71
C GLY A 48 46.00 -9.05 -4.47
N GLY A 49 45.12 -9.39 -3.54
CA GLY A 49 44.89 -8.64 -2.30
C GLY A 49 44.00 -9.40 -1.33
N ILE A 50 43.79 -8.82 -0.16
CA ILE A 50 42.90 -9.34 0.87
C ILE A 50 41.56 -8.61 0.74
N VAL A 51 40.46 -9.35 0.66
CA VAL A 51 39.10 -8.80 0.64
C VAL A 51 38.84 -8.04 1.93
N GLY A 52 38.63 -6.73 1.82
CA GLY A 52 38.50 -5.82 2.95
C GLY A 52 37.07 -5.37 3.26
N GLY A 53 36.16 -5.51 2.29
CA GLY A 53 34.73 -5.23 2.44
C GLY A 53 33.96 -5.94 1.33
N THR A 54 32.79 -6.48 1.66
CA THR A 54 31.89 -7.23 0.76
C THR A 54 30.51 -6.60 0.77
N ASP A 55 29.66 -6.98 -0.18
CA ASP A 55 28.27 -6.55 -0.30
C ASP A 55 28.10 -5.04 -0.55
N PHE A 56 29.10 -4.39 -1.15
CA PHE A 56 28.99 -3.02 -1.61
C PHE A 56 28.01 -2.89 -2.78
N ASN A 57 27.03 -2.00 -2.67
CA ASN A 57 25.98 -1.77 -3.68
C ASN A 57 25.40 -3.09 -4.20
N ASN A 58 24.93 -3.97 -3.31
CA ASN A 58 24.32 -5.27 -3.66
C ASN A 58 25.28 -6.24 -4.37
N GLY A 59 26.46 -6.46 -3.80
CA GLY A 59 27.29 -7.64 -4.11
C GLY A 59 28.73 -7.39 -4.56
N ARG A 60 29.16 -6.14 -4.75
CA ARG A 60 30.57 -5.84 -5.08
C ARG A 60 31.45 -5.88 -3.84
N PHE A 61 32.77 -5.87 -4.04
CA PHE A 61 33.73 -5.97 -2.95
C PHE A 61 34.99 -5.15 -3.21
N PHE A 62 35.79 -4.96 -2.15
CA PHE A 62 37.06 -4.25 -2.20
C PHE A 62 38.18 -5.19 -1.78
N ILE A 63 39.33 -5.10 -2.44
CA ILE A 63 40.56 -5.77 -2.00
C ILE A 63 41.61 -4.74 -1.63
N THR A 64 42.41 -5.07 -0.62
CA THR A 64 43.51 -4.23 -0.15
C THR A 64 44.81 -5.02 -0.07
N SER A 65 45.94 -4.36 -0.27
CA SER A 65 47.23 -5.00 -0.03
C SER A 65 47.42 -5.28 1.46
N SER A 66 48.31 -6.22 1.80
CA SER A 66 48.61 -6.58 3.20
C SER A 66 49.29 -5.46 3.98
N TRP A 67 49.75 -4.40 3.31
CA TRP A 67 50.39 -3.25 3.95
C TRP A 67 49.41 -2.10 4.22
N GLY A 68 48.32 -2.00 3.44
CA GLY A 68 47.37 -0.88 3.50
C GLY A 68 48.01 0.49 3.24
N GLY A 69 47.20 1.55 3.28
CA GLY A 69 47.66 2.94 3.06
C GLY A 69 47.45 3.45 1.63
N ASP A 70 48.25 4.46 1.25
CA ASP A 70 48.09 5.25 0.03
C ASP A 70 48.10 4.36 -1.23
N TRP A 71 47.04 4.42 -2.04
CA TRP A 71 46.91 3.65 -3.28
C TRP A 71 46.93 2.12 -3.10
N GLN A 72 46.60 1.61 -1.91
CA GLN A 72 46.69 0.18 -1.59
C GLN A 72 45.33 -0.53 -1.57
N GLY A 73 44.31 0.07 -2.17
CA GLY A 73 42.96 -0.49 -2.26
C GLY A 73 42.47 -0.45 -3.70
N ILE A 74 41.62 -1.39 -4.09
CA ILE A 74 40.95 -1.37 -5.38
C ILE A 74 39.56 -1.98 -5.26
N TYR A 75 38.59 -1.31 -5.87
CA TYR A 75 37.21 -1.75 -5.99
C TYR A 75 37.08 -2.80 -7.09
N VAL A 76 36.27 -3.84 -6.82
CA VAL A 76 36.01 -4.94 -7.75
C VAL A 76 34.54 -4.90 -8.14
N TYR A 77 34.28 -4.55 -9.40
CA TYR A 77 32.94 -4.50 -9.97
C TYR A 77 32.53 -5.90 -10.47
N ASP A 78 32.18 -6.78 -9.53
CA ASP A 78 31.58 -8.08 -9.83
C ASP A 78 30.71 -8.56 -8.67
N ASN A 79 29.52 -9.08 -9.00
CA ASN A 79 28.53 -9.58 -8.04
C ASN A 79 28.46 -11.10 -7.99
N ASN A 80 29.30 -11.82 -8.74
CA ASN A 80 29.20 -13.27 -8.92
C ASN A 80 30.21 -14.06 -8.09
N GLN A 81 31.10 -13.37 -7.36
CA GLN A 81 32.09 -14.01 -6.50
C GLN A 81 31.54 -14.24 -5.09
N ASN A 82 31.72 -15.45 -4.57
CA ASN A 82 31.45 -15.77 -3.17
C ASN A 82 32.73 -15.64 -2.35
N VAL A 83 33.09 -14.40 -2.00
CA VAL A 83 34.27 -14.05 -1.19
C VAL A 83 33.84 -13.56 0.18
N ALA A 84 34.69 -13.77 1.19
CA ALA A 84 34.49 -13.24 2.54
C ALA A 84 35.60 -12.24 2.92
N VAL A 85 35.28 -11.30 3.81
CA VAL A 85 36.29 -10.41 4.40
C VAL A 85 37.41 -11.24 5.03
N GLY A 86 38.66 -10.94 4.66
CA GLY A 86 39.86 -11.68 5.06
C GLY A 86 40.31 -12.76 4.07
N ASP A 87 39.59 -13.01 2.98
CA ASP A 87 40.07 -13.87 1.89
C ASP A 87 41.20 -13.19 1.11
N SER A 88 42.32 -13.89 0.92
CA SER A 88 43.38 -13.49 0.01
C SER A 88 43.07 -14.05 -1.37
N VAL A 89 42.89 -13.17 -2.35
CA VAL A 89 42.48 -13.54 -3.71
C VAL A 89 43.54 -13.17 -4.74
N ILE A 90 43.58 -13.92 -5.84
CA ILE A 90 44.24 -13.55 -7.09
C ILE A 90 43.14 -13.34 -8.13
N ILE A 91 43.11 -12.16 -8.74
CA ILE A 91 42.11 -11.75 -9.72
C ILE A 91 42.79 -11.45 -11.05
N GLU A 92 42.23 -11.98 -12.13
CA GLU A 92 42.51 -11.54 -13.50
C GLU A 92 41.27 -10.80 -14.03
N ALA A 93 41.44 -9.52 -14.36
CA ALA A 93 40.33 -8.64 -14.76
C ALA A 93 40.84 -7.47 -15.62
N GLU A 94 39.91 -6.77 -16.26
CA GLU A 94 40.19 -5.49 -16.93
C GLU A 94 40.22 -4.37 -15.88
N VAL A 95 41.26 -3.53 -15.92
CA VAL A 95 41.27 -2.26 -15.17
C VAL A 95 40.43 -1.25 -15.95
N TYR A 96 39.41 -0.71 -15.32
CA TYR A 96 38.47 0.19 -15.94
C TYR A 96 38.35 1.50 -15.16
N GLU A 97 38.16 2.60 -15.90
CA GLU A 97 38.00 3.95 -15.36
C GLU A 97 36.55 4.38 -15.57
N TYR A 98 35.76 4.35 -14.50
CA TYR A 98 34.35 4.73 -14.57
C TYR A 98 34.14 6.12 -13.97
N TRP A 99 34.03 7.14 -14.84
CA TRP A 99 33.85 8.54 -14.44
C TRP A 99 34.88 9.06 -13.44
N GLY A 100 36.09 8.49 -13.46
CA GLY A 100 37.18 8.86 -12.57
C GLY A 100 37.35 7.97 -11.34
N PHE A 101 36.55 6.91 -11.19
CA PHE A 101 36.76 5.84 -10.20
C PHE A 101 37.44 4.63 -10.85
N THR A 102 38.57 4.19 -10.29
CA THR A 102 39.33 3.03 -10.79
C THR A 102 38.74 1.73 -10.25
N GLU A 103 38.35 0.83 -11.15
CA GLU A 103 37.73 -0.45 -10.81
C GLU A 103 38.32 -1.65 -11.56
N LEU A 104 38.22 -2.84 -10.98
CA LEU A 104 38.43 -4.11 -11.70
C LEU A 104 37.07 -4.60 -12.23
N SER A 105 36.92 -4.62 -13.54
CA SER A 105 35.70 -4.99 -14.25
C SER A 105 35.96 -6.16 -15.21
N ASN A 106 34.88 -6.76 -15.72
CA ASN A 106 34.97 -7.88 -16.68
C ASN A 106 35.90 -9.01 -16.19
N LEU A 107 35.68 -9.49 -14.96
CA LEU A 107 36.53 -10.51 -14.33
C LEU A 107 36.64 -11.77 -15.19
N ILE A 108 37.88 -12.20 -15.41
CA ILE A 108 38.24 -13.43 -16.13
C ILE A 108 38.41 -14.58 -15.14
N SER A 109 39.03 -14.32 -14.00
CA SER A 109 39.15 -15.29 -12.90
C SER A 109 39.29 -14.61 -11.54
N CYS A 110 38.82 -15.28 -10.49
CA CYS A 110 39.03 -14.94 -9.09
C CYS A 110 39.33 -16.24 -8.32
N GLU A 111 40.54 -16.38 -7.78
CA GLU A 111 40.97 -17.55 -7.02
C GLU A 111 41.25 -17.17 -5.57
N ILE A 112 40.56 -17.83 -4.63
CA ILE A 112 40.82 -17.70 -3.19
C ILE A 112 42.03 -18.57 -2.83
N ILE A 113 43.09 -17.93 -2.32
CA ILE A 113 44.36 -18.56 -1.96
C ILE A 113 44.40 -18.97 -0.48
N SER A 114 43.84 -18.12 0.38
CA SER A 114 43.71 -18.38 1.82
C SER A 114 42.58 -17.54 2.42
N SER A 115 42.04 -17.95 3.56
CA SER A 115 40.94 -17.27 4.25
C SER A 115 41.33 -16.88 5.68
N GLY A 116 40.62 -15.89 6.25
CA GLY A 116 40.82 -15.43 7.63
C GLY A 116 42.11 -14.62 7.85
N ASN A 117 42.63 -13.98 6.81
CA ASN A 117 43.80 -13.11 6.90
C ASN A 117 43.41 -11.79 7.60
N SER A 118 44.32 -11.25 8.41
CA SER A 118 44.11 -9.96 9.07
C SER A 118 44.13 -8.81 8.06
N LEU A 119 43.17 -7.89 8.16
CA LEU A 119 43.19 -6.64 7.42
C LEU A 119 44.23 -5.65 7.98
N PRO A 120 44.80 -4.77 7.15
CA PRO A 120 45.55 -3.63 7.65
C PRO A 120 44.66 -2.75 8.55
N ALA A 121 45.27 -2.18 9.58
CA ALA A 121 44.59 -1.24 10.47
C ALA A 121 44.18 0.02 9.69
N TYR A 122 43.11 0.68 10.14
CA TYR A 122 42.72 1.98 9.60
C TYR A 122 43.88 2.97 9.68
N LEU A 123 44.13 3.67 8.57
CA LEU A 123 44.92 4.89 8.63
C LEU A 123 44.02 5.99 9.20
N VAL A 124 44.25 6.36 10.46
CA VAL A 124 43.49 7.42 11.12
C VAL A 124 44.09 8.78 10.77
N THR A 125 43.29 9.67 10.17
CA THR A 125 43.72 11.01 9.76
C THR A 125 42.55 12.00 9.73
N SER A 126 42.78 13.23 9.27
CA SER A 126 41.76 14.27 9.10
C SER A 126 41.02 14.12 7.76
N ILE A 127 39.81 14.66 7.62
CA ILE A 127 38.99 14.57 6.40
C ILE A 127 39.78 14.98 5.16
N SER A 128 40.43 16.15 5.18
CA SER A 128 41.24 16.65 4.06
C SER A 128 42.35 15.69 3.58
N ASN A 129 42.86 14.81 4.46
CA ASN A 129 43.87 13.81 4.14
C ASN A 129 43.29 12.42 3.86
N ALA A 130 42.09 12.14 4.35
CA ALA A 130 41.37 10.87 4.20
C ALA A 130 40.53 10.83 2.92
N ILE A 131 39.93 11.95 2.51
CA ILE A 131 38.87 12.00 1.50
C ILE A 131 39.44 12.65 0.24
N ASN A 132 40.20 11.86 -0.52
CA ASN A 132 40.86 12.26 -1.75
C ASN A 132 41.27 11.03 -2.57
N GLU A 133 41.73 11.27 -3.79
CA GLU A 133 42.19 10.26 -4.75
C GLU A 133 43.22 9.28 -4.17
N VAL A 134 44.20 9.75 -3.39
CA VAL A 134 45.26 8.88 -2.82
C VAL A 134 44.67 7.77 -1.95
N ARG A 135 43.42 7.96 -1.52
CA ARG A 135 42.65 7.06 -0.68
C ARG A 135 41.56 6.33 -1.43
N GLU A 136 41.39 6.54 -2.73
CA GLU A 136 40.41 5.83 -3.55
C GLU A 136 40.50 4.31 -3.30
N SER A 137 39.35 3.69 -3.00
CA SER A 137 39.21 2.27 -2.65
C SER A 137 40.01 1.80 -1.42
N THR A 138 40.65 2.71 -0.68
CA THR A 138 41.40 2.39 0.54
C THR A 138 40.53 2.52 1.78
N ARG A 139 40.92 1.79 2.83
CA ARG A 139 40.27 1.80 4.13
C ARG A 139 40.88 2.89 5.02
N VAL A 140 40.07 3.88 5.41
CA VAL A 140 40.49 5.06 6.20
C VAL A 140 39.63 5.22 7.45
N GLY A 141 40.21 5.80 8.49
CA GLY A 141 39.49 6.22 9.70
C GLY A 141 39.62 7.73 9.87
N ILE A 142 38.54 8.39 10.26
CA ILE A 142 38.55 9.82 10.57
C ILE A 142 38.58 9.97 12.09
N SER A 143 39.59 10.69 12.59
CA SER A 143 39.90 10.84 14.01
C SER A 143 38.70 11.29 14.87
N PRO A 144 38.56 10.81 16.13
CA PRO A 144 37.48 11.21 17.03
C PRO A 144 37.58 12.66 17.53
N TYR A 145 38.76 13.27 17.43
CA TYR A 145 38.96 14.65 17.87
C TYR A 145 38.34 15.61 16.85
N ASP A 146 37.25 16.26 17.24
CA ASP A 146 36.52 17.29 16.50
C ASP A 146 35.69 16.82 15.29
N LEU A 147 35.41 15.51 15.16
CA LEU A 147 34.49 15.01 14.13
C LEU A 147 33.05 14.98 14.67
N SER A 148 32.14 15.66 14.00
CA SER A 148 30.72 15.65 14.33
C SER A 148 29.82 15.64 13.11
N ILE A 149 28.57 15.22 13.31
CA ILE A 149 27.52 15.28 12.28
C ILE A 149 27.20 16.74 11.95
N THR A 150 27.23 17.12 10.67
CA THR A 150 26.85 18.47 10.22
C THR A 150 25.53 18.50 9.47
N GLN A 151 25.11 17.38 8.89
CA GLN A 151 23.85 17.23 8.18
C GLN A 151 23.32 15.82 8.39
N THR A 152 22.01 15.70 8.67
CA THR A 152 21.28 14.43 8.72
C THR A 152 21.00 13.90 7.31
N TYR A 153 20.20 12.85 7.20
CA TYR A 153 19.89 12.20 5.92
C TYR A 153 19.36 13.16 4.86
N ASP A 154 19.85 13.01 3.63
CA ASP A 154 19.23 13.55 2.43
C ASP A 154 18.25 12.56 1.78
N GLU A 155 17.74 12.89 0.60
CA GLU A 155 16.79 12.06 -0.15
C GLU A 155 17.35 10.68 -0.59
N TRP A 156 18.66 10.47 -0.48
CA TRP A 156 19.35 9.22 -0.84
C TRP A 156 19.88 8.45 0.38
N GLY A 157 19.53 8.90 1.59
CA GLY A 157 20.03 8.34 2.85
C GLY A 157 21.49 8.68 3.16
N GLN A 158 22.11 9.59 2.41
CA GLN A 158 23.46 10.07 2.68
C GLN A 158 23.44 11.15 3.74
N TRP A 159 24.53 11.29 4.49
CA TRP A 159 24.63 12.28 5.58
C TRP A 159 26.05 12.83 5.64
N LYS A 160 26.29 13.86 6.46
CA LYS A 160 27.58 14.55 6.47
C LYS A 160 28.20 14.69 7.83
N VAL A 161 29.53 14.62 7.82
CA VAL A 161 30.38 14.92 8.97
C VAL A 161 31.40 15.97 8.61
N ALA A 162 31.82 16.75 9.60
CA ALA A 162 32.95 17.65 9.45
C ALA A 162 33.92 17.53 10.61
N ASP A 163 35.19 17.74 10.29
CA ASP A 163 36.25 18.00 11.24
C ASP A 163 36.82 19.41 11.01
N GLY A 164 37.79 19.82 11.83
CA GLY A 164 38.44 21.14 11.67
C GLY A 164 39.17 21.34 10.32
N SER A 165 39.25 20.33 9.46
CA SER A 165 39.93 20.35 8.17
C SER A 165 39.02 20.32 6.94
N GLY A 166 37.74 19.94 7.09
CA GLY A 166 36.78 19.88 5.98
C GLY A 166 35.50 19.11 6.32
N GLU A 167 34.67 18.87 5.31
CA GLU A 167 33.42 18.09 5.37
C GLU A 167 33.54 16.85 4.48
N CYS A 168 32.85 15.77 4.85
CA CYS A 168 32.80 14.50 4.13
C CYS A 168 31.36 14.00 4.06
N THR A 169 30.92 13.57 2.88
CA THR A 169 29.70 12.79 2.71
C THR A 169 29.93 11.35 3.15
N ILE A 170 29.02 10.83 3.98
CA ILE A 170 28.92 9.43 4.34
C ILE A 170 27.85 8.80 3.46
N SER A 171 28.29 7.82 2.66
CA SER A 171 27.47 7.21 1.62
C SER A 171 26.95 5.83 2.04
N THR A 172 25.93 5.36 1.34
CA THR A 172 25.09 4.21 1.73
C THR A 172 25.57 2.88 1.14
N GLY A 173 26.77 2.85 0.54
CA GLY A 173 27.16 1.75 -0.32
C GLY A 173 27.30 0.38 0.37
N PHE A 174 27.64 0.31 1.65
CA PHE A 174 27.63 -0.94 2.43
C PHE A 174 26.46 -1.03 3.41
N MET A 175 26.05 0.11 3.96
CA MET A 175 24.99 0.18 4.96
C MET A 175 24.22 1.48 4.78
N ASN A 176 22.90 1.41 4.88
CA ASN A 176 22.04 2.58 4.90
C ASN A 176 21.46 2.74 6.32
N MET A 177 21.98 3.72 7.09
CA MET A 177 21.55 3.94 8.46
C MET A 177 20.10 4.44 8.57
N GLN A 178 19.58 5.10 7.52
CA GLN A 178 18.20 5.55 7.45
C GLN A 178 17.24 4.36 7.35
N GLU A 179 17.52 3.41 6.45
CA GLU A 179 16.76 2.16 6.32
C GLU A 179 16.82 1.29 7.59
N MET A 180 17.89 1.43 8.37
CA MET A 180 18.05 0.77 9.67
C MET A 180 17.33 1.51 10.82
N GLY A 181 16.71 2.66 10.56
CA GLY A 181 16.00 3.47 11.56
C GLY A 181 16.89 4.18 12.58
N ILE A 182 18.20 4.33 12.31
CA ILE A 182 19.15 4.95 13.24
C ILE A 182 19.07 6.48 13.15
N PRO A 183 18.85 7.21 14.26
CA PRO A 183 18.77 8.66 14.27
C PRO A 183 20.16 9.30 14.12
N LEU A 184 20.21 10.42 13.42
CA LEU A 184 21.40 11.28 13.34
C LEU A 184 21.06 12.64 13.95
N VAL A 185 21.92 13.10 14.86
CA VAL A 185 21.75 14.40 15.53
C VAL A 185 22.92 15.30 15.16
N VAL A 186 22.63 16.48 14.59
CA VAL A 186 23.67 17.46 14.25
C VAL A 186 24.47 17.84 15.51
N GLY A 187 25.79 17.85 15.38
CA GLY A 187 26.72 18.07 16.48
C GLY A 187 27.14 16.80 17.21
N TYR A 188 26.50 15.65 16.98
CA TYR A 188 26.86 14.40 17.63
C TYR A 188 28.31 13.99 17.30
N PRO A 189 29.18 13.81 18.31
CA PRO A 189 30.58 13.46 18.09
C PRO A 189 30.75 11.95 17.89
N LEU A 190 31.59 11.60 16.92
CA LEU A 190 31.84 10.20 16.57
C LEU A 190 33.24 10.01 15.97
N TYR A 191 33.65 8.75 15.87
CA TYR A 191 34.72 8.27 15.01
C TYR A 191 34.09 7.35 13.98
N ILE A 192 34.56 7.45 12.74
CA ILE A 192 34.05 6.65 11.64
C ILE A 192 35.18 6.15 10.76
N GLY A 193 35.10 4.88 10.40
CA GLY A 193 35.98 4.25 9.42
C GLY A 193 35.18 3.69 8.25
N GLY A 194 35.83 3.58 7.09
CA GLY A 194 35.17 3.05 5.90
C GLY A 194 36.11 2.99 4.71
N PHE A 195 35.53 2.68 3.55
CA PHE A 195 36.21 2.77 2.26
C PHE A 195 35.91 4.10 1.59
N VAL A 196 36.94 4.73 1.02
CA VAL A 196 36.76 5.93 0.21
C VAL A 196 36.36 5.52 -1.20
N THR A 197 35.32 6.12 -1.72
CA THR A 197 34.86 5.89 -3.10
C THR A 197 34.72 7.21 -3.82
N TYR A 198 34.73 7.17 -5.15
CA TYR A 198 34.44 8.33 -5.97
C TYR A 198 33.14 8.11 -6.75
N PHE A 199 32.11 8.87 -6.41
CA PHE A 199 30.81 8.84 -7.10
C PHE A 199 30.29 10.27 -7.22
N TRP A 200 29.52 10.54 -8.29
CA TRP A 200 28.88 11.84 -8.51
C TRP A 200 29.83 13.05 -8.44
N GLU A 201 31.06 12.86 -8.94
CA GLU A 201 32.11 13.88 -8.95
C GLU A 201 32.66 14.28 -7.55
N GLU A 202 32.47 13.45 -6.52
CA GLU A 202 33.04 13.65 -5.19
C GLU A 202 33.61 12.38 -4.54
N PHE A 203 34.59 12.56 -3.65
CA PHE A 203 35.05 11.49 -2.76
C PHE A 203 34.14 11.40 -1.54
N GLN A 204 33.69 10.18 -1.24
CA GLN A 204 32.78 9.89 -0.15
C GLN A 204 33.35 8.76 0.72
N LEU A 205 32.92 8.67 1.98
CA LEU A 205 33.27 7.57 2.87
C LEU A 205 32.11 6.58 3.00
N ASN A 206 32.40 5.28 2.92
CA ASN A 206 31.42 4.20 3.04
C ASN A 206 31.79 3.31 4.24
N PRO A 207 31.13 3.49 5.41
CA PRO A 207 31.29 2.63 6.57
C PRO A 207 30.79 1.23 6.25
N ILE A 208 31.48 0.20 6.72
CA ILE A 208 31.16 -1.20 6.34
C ILE A 208 29.96 -1.73 7.16
N SER A 209 29.84 -1.26 8.39
CA SER A 209 28.78 -1.64 9.35
C SER A 209 28.79 -0.65 10.52
N LEU A 210 27.81 -0.76 11.43
CA LEU A 210 27.75 0.07 12.64
C LEU A 210 29.01 -0.07 13.52
N TYR A 211 29.69 -1.22 13.49
CA TYR A 211 30.99 -1.41 14.16
C TYR A 211 32.14 -0.58 13.57
N SER A 212 31.91 0.07 12.43
CA SER A 212 32.84 1.04 11.86
C SER A 212 32.68 2.44 12.46
N ILE A 213 31.65 2.65 13.27
CA ILE A 213 31.33 3.89 13.97
C ILE A 213 31.58 3.66 15.46
N SER A 214 32.16 4.64 16.14
CA SER A 214 32.33 4.62 17.58
C SER A 214 32.15 6.00 18.20
N THR A 215 31.77 6.04 19.47
CA THR A 215 31.64 7.29 20.21
C THR A 215 32.18 7.15 21.65
N ALA A 216 32.29 8.26 22.37
CA ALA A 216 32.62 8.23 23.79
C ALA A 216 31.46 7.63 24.59
N PRO A 217 31.71 6.88 25.68
CA PRO A 217 30.67 6.18 26.44
C PRO A 217 29.53 7.06 26.96
N GLU A 218 29.79 8.35 27.18
CA GLU A 218 28.84 9.36 27.65
C GLU A 218 27.93 9.94 26.56
N ASN A 219 28.24 9.72 25.28
CA ASN A 219 27.47 10.28 24.17
C ASN A 219 26.31 9.35 23.81
N HIS A 220 25.17 9.60 24.44
CA HIS A 220 23.93 8.89 24.17
C HIS A 220 23.06 9.68 23.21
N ILE A 221 22.33 8.97 22.34
CA ILE A 221 21.20 9.53 21.60
C ILE A 221 19.93 8.89 22.14
N ILE A 222 18.96 9.74 22.51
CA ILE A 222 17.61 9.30 22.84
C ILE A 222 16.68 9.70 21.70
N SER A 223 15.86 8.77 21.25
CA SER A 223 14.95 9.04 20.14
C SER A 223 13.56 8.45 20.35
N ILE A 224 12.59 9.14 19.78
CA ILE A 224 11.21 8.69 19.59
C ILE A 224 10.93 8.85 18.10
N GLN A 225 10.46 7.79 17.47
CA GLN A 225 10.11 7.78 16.05
C GLN A 225 8.69 8.29 15.85
N GLU A 226 8.42 8.82 14.66
CA GLU A 226 7.08 9.28 14.28
C GLU A 226 6.06 8.14 14.41
N GLN A 227 4.89 8.44 14.94
CA GLN A 227 3.74 7.54 14.92
C GLN A 227 2.48 8.30 14.51
N LEU A 228 1.72 7.72 13.59
CA LEU A 228 0.42 8.21 13.17
C LEU A 228 -0.67 7.26 13.69
N LEU A 229 -1.57 7.77 14.51
CA LEU A 229 -2.53 6.97 15.29
C LEU A 229 -3.96 7.40 14.98
N PHE A 230 -4.84 6.44 14.72
CA PHE A 230 -6.23 6.70 14.27
C PHE A 230 -7.30 6.22 15.26
N SER A 231 -6.89 5.87 16.48
CA SER A 231 -7.76 5.29 17.50
C SER A 231 -7.52 5.98 18.84
N PRO A 232 -8.56 6.19 19.67
CA PRO A 232 -8.39 6.68 21.02
C PRO A 232 -7.92 5.59 22.01
N GLU A 233 -7.81 4.33 21.57
CA GLU A 233 -7.33 3.21 22.39
C GLU A 233 -5.89 3.42 22.91
N GLU A 234 -5.49 2.59 23.88
CA GLU A 234 -4.14 2.62 24.44
C GLU A 234 -3.11 2.20 23.37
N PHE A 235 -2.04 2.98 23.21
CA PHE A 235 -0.95 2.74 22.28
C PHE A 235 0.42 2.92 22.96
N GLU A 236 1.44 2.28 22.40
CA GLU A 236 2.81 2.28 22.93
C GLU A 236 3.70 3.25 22.14
N ILE A 237 4.42 4.12 22.85
CA ILE A 237 5.51 4.96 22.33
C ILE A 237 6.84 4.38 22.81
N PRO A 238 7.63 3.70 21.94
CA PRO A 238 8.97 3.23 22.28
C PRO A 238 9.96 4.39 22.35
N ILE A 239 10.70 4.47 23.45
CA ILE A 239 11.88 5.31 23.59
C ILE A 239 13.08 4.46 23.22
N TYR A 240 13.83 4.86 22.20
CA TYR A 240 15.05 4.18 21.79
C TYR A 240 16.28 4.83 22.42
N HIS A 241 17.25 3.99 22.75
CA HIS A 241 18.58 4.41 23.20
C HIS A 241 19.61 3.94 22.19
N THR A 242 20.35 4.89 21.61
CA THR A 242 21.39 4.62 20.62
C THR A 242 22.76 5.02 21.15
N VAL A 243 23.73 4.12 20.96
CA VAL A 243 25.17 4.31 21.17
C VAL A 243 25.93 3.61 20.05
N PHE A 244 27.10 4.12 19.66
CA PHE A 244 27.95 3.44 18.67
C PHE A 244 29.06 2.65 19.39
N ASN A 245 28.93 1.31 19.35
CA ASN A 245 29.56 0.27 20.20
C ASN A 245 28.70 -0.15 21.40
N ASN A 246 29.29 -0.21 22.60
CA ASN A 246 28.71 -0.88 23.76
C ASN A 246 28.26 0.16 24.78
N GLY A 247 26.96 0.17 25.05
CA GLY A 247 26.36 0.95 26.13
C GLY A 247 26.36 0.19 27.43
N GLN A 248 26.53 0.90 28.54
CA GLN A 248 26.31 0.39 29.89
C GLN A 248 25.44 1.38 30.64
N VAL A 249 24.35 0.92 31.24
CA VAL A 249 23.43 1.76 32.01
C VAL A 249 23.12 1.09 33.34
N GLN A 250 23.33 1.85 34.42
CA GLN A 250 23.01 1.49 35.81
C GLN A 250 21.80 2.28 36.32
N SER A 251 21.61 3.49 35.81
CA SER A 251 20.44 4.31 36.09
C SER A 251 20.17 5.27 34.95
N TYR A 252 18.90 5.64 34.79
CA TYR A 252 18.52 6.80 34.01
C TYR A 252 17.34 7.52 34.66
N GLN A 253 17.23 8.82 34.43
CA GLN A 253 16.08 9.62 34.85
C GLN A 253 15.70 10.58 33.72
N PHE A 254 14.43 10.87 33.57
CA PHE A 254 13.98 11.93 32.66
C PHE A 254 12.67 12.59 33.11
N GLU A 255 12.46 13.80 32.61
CA GLU A 255 11.15 14.45 32.60
C GLU A 255 10.68 14.59 31.15
N LEU A 256 9.51 14.04 30.85
CA LEU A 256 8.87 14.09 29.53
C LEU A 256 7.60 14.94 29.62
N GLN A 257 7.54 15.98 28.80
CA GLN A 257 6.35 16.78 28.55
C GLN A 257 5.61 16.24 27.33
N TYR A 258 4.28 16.35 27.38
CA TYR A 258 3.38 15.98 26.29
C TYR A 258 2.14 16.87 26.32
N ASN A 259 1.48 16.98 25.17
CA ASN A 259 0.22 17.70 25.01
C ASN A 259 -0.94 16.92 25.65
N SER A 260 -1.27 17.28 26.89
CA SER A 260 -2.37 16.67 27.65
C SER A 260 -3.77 16.94 27.10
N GLU A 261 -3.91 17.78 26.08
CA GLU A 261 -5.19 17.95 25.37
C GLU A 261 -5.38 16.85 24.31
N VAL A 262 -4.29 16.28 23.78
CA VAL A 262 -4.29 15.31 22.68
C VAL A 262 -4.13 13.88 23.19
N VAL A 263 -3.25 13.64 24.16
CA VAL A 263 -2.97 12.30 24.70
C VAL A 263 -2.96 12.30 26.22
N GLU A 264 -3.31 11.16 26.82
CA GLU A 264 -3.22 10.91 28.27
C GLU A 264 -2.20 9.80 28.55
N TYR A 265 -1.29 10.02 29.49
CA TYR A 265 -0.37 8.96 29.92
C TYR A 265 -1.10 7.89 30.75
N VAL A 266 -0.99 6.63 30.33
CA VAL A 266 -1.65 5.48 30.95
C VAL A 266 -0.67 4.63 31.77
N GLY A 267 0.53 4.38 31.26
CA GLY A 267 1.44 3.43 31.87
C GLY A 267 2.77 3.24 31.13
N TYR A 268 3.46 2.15 31.41
CA TYR A 268 4.70 1.76 30.75
C TYR A 268 4.78 0.24 30.62
N GLU A 269 5.56 -0.24 29.65
CA GLU A 269 5.86 -1.65 29.44
C GLU A 269 7.38 -1.87 29.38
N THR A 270 7.85 -2.94 30.05
CA THR A 270 9.27 -3.30 30.10
C THR A 270 9.59 -4.60 29.37
N LEU A 271 8.58 -5.40 29.01
CA LEU A 271 8.79 -6.60 28.23
C LEU A 271 9.36 -6.25 26.84
N GLY A 272 10.50 -6.86 26.52
CA GLY A 272 11.20 -6.60 25.26
C GLY A 272 12.00 -5.30 25.22
N THR A 273 12.23 -4.64 26.37
CA THR A 273 13.05 -3.43 26.48
C THR A 273 14.29 -3.67 27.33
N LEU A 274 15.27 -2.76 27.25
CA LEU A 274 16.47 -2.77 28.09
C LEU A 274 16.13 -2.67 29.59
N SER A 275 15.00 -2.04 29.92
CA SER A 275 14.55 -1.83 31.29
C SER A 275 13.84 -3.03 31.94
N VAL A 276 13.73 -4.18 31.25
CA VAL A 276 13.04 -5.38 31.75
C VAL A 276 13.53 -5.89 33.11
N ASN A 277 14.83 -5.70 33.44
CA ASN A 277 15.47 -6.24 34.65
C ASN A 277 15.81 -5.19 35.71
N GLY A 278 15.03 -4.10 35.84
CA GLY A 278 15.26 -3.07 36.87
C GLY A 278 14.01 -2.63 37.61
N THR A 279 14.15 -1.54 38.37
CA THR A 279 13.05 -0.91 39.11
C THR A 279 12.77 0.46 38.50
N ILE A 280 11.53 0.69 38.10
CA ILE A 280 11.04 1.99 37.58
C ILE A 280 10.18 2.65 38.66
N GLU A 281 10.47 3.91 38.94
CA GLU A 281 9.60 4.81 39.71
C GLU A 281 9.13 5.92 38.78
N ILE A 282 7.82 6.16 38.73
CA ILE A 282 7.22 7.21 37.89
C ILE A 282 6.25 8.05 38.72
N GLU A 283 6.30 9.37 38.51
CA GLU A 283 5.42 10.36 39.11
C GLU A 283 4.85 11.27 38.01
N GLN A 284 3.53 11.48 38.01
CA GLN A 284 2.92 12.55 37.23
C GLN A 284 3.04 13.87 38.01
N VAL A 285 3.96 14.73 37.57
CA VAL A 285 4.34 15.97 38.29
C VAL A 285 3.41 17.14 37.93
N GLY A 286 2.56 16.97 36.92
CA GLY A 286 1.57 17.94 36.47
C GLY A 286 0.72 17.39 35.31
N ASN A 287 -0.19 18.21 34.79
CA ASN A 287 -0.92 17.84 33.57
C ASN A 287 0.04 17.91 32.38
N GLY A 288 0.19 16.82 31.62
CA GLY A 288 1.10 16.79 30.47
C GLY A 288 2.58 16.63 30.84
N THR A 289 2.92 16.12 32.03
CA THR A 289 4.32 15.88 32.40
C THR A 289 4.48 14.63 33.27
N ILE A 290 5.37 13.74 32.86
CA ILE A 290 5.83 12.59 33.66
C ILE A 290 7.30 12.76 34.06
N SER A 291 7.63 12.40 35.29
CA SER A 291 9.00 12.23 35.76
C SER A 291 9.23 10.76 36.04
N LEU A 292 10.27 10.18 35.44
CA LEU A 292 10.59 8.77 35.53
C LEU A 292 12.03 8.58 35.97
N SER A 293 12.26 7.63 36.87
CA SER A 293 13.58 7.14 37.22
C SER A 293 13.66 5.62 37.15
N TYR A 294 14.80 5.12 36.71
CA TYR A 294 15.12 3.71 36.60
C TYR A 294 16.41 3.40 37.36
N ASN A 295 16.42 2.28 38.08
CA ASN A 295 17.61 1.69 38.69
C ASN A 295 17.73 0.22 38.28
N GLY A 296 18.88 -0.16 37.73
CA GLY A 296 19.14 -1.52 37.26
C GLY A 296 20.57 -1.69 36.76
N ASP A 297 20.82 -2.67 35.91
CA ASP A 297 22.12 -2.83 35.25
C ASP A 297 21.92 -3.59 33.93
N PHE A 298 22.20 -2.94 32.81
CA PHE A 298 22.16 -3.57 31.49
C PHE A 298 23.26 -3.05 30.58
N SER A 299 23.64 -3.91 29.63
CA SER A 299 24.54 -3.61 28.53
C SER A 299 23.82 -3.87 27.23
N PHE A 300 24.07 -3.03 26.23
CA PHE A 300 23.45 -3.15 24.91
C PHE A 300 24.42 -2.65 23.84
N GLU A 301 24.13 -2.94 22.58
CA GLU A 301 24.92 -2.44 21.45
C GLU A 301 24.03 -1.70 20.46
N ASN A 302 24.57 -0.69 19.80
CA ASN A 302 23.88 0.06 18.75
C ASN A 302 22.60 0.74 19.27
N MET A 303 21.44 0.38 18.72
CA MET A 303 20.14 0.93 19.05
C MET A 303 19.23 -0.18 19.57
N GLU A 304 18.65 0.04 20.74
CA GLU A 304 17.62 -0.84 21.31
C GLU A 304 16.53 -0.01 21.99
N ILE A 305 15.38 -0.63 22.26
CA ILE A 305 14.26 0.01 22.97
C ILE A 305 14.63 0.12 24.45
N LEU A 306 14.78 1.34 24.96
CA LEU A 306 15.02 1.61 26.37
C LEU A 306 13.80 1.25 27.22
N LEU A 307 12.64 1.82 26.86
CA LEU A 307 11.38 1.68 27.58
C LEU A 307 10.23 2.00 26.61
N LYS A 308 9.05 1.40 26.84
CA LYS A 308 7.82 1.80 26.16
C LYS A 308 6.93 2.56 27.13
N LEU A 309 6.39 3.69 26.70
CA LEU A 309 5.39 4.45 27.43
C LEU A 309 4.03 4.25 26.78
N ASN A 310 3.00 4.03 27.59
CA ASN A 310 1.65 3.80 27.10
C ASN A 310 0.82 5.07 27.28
N PHE A 311 0.13 5.45 26.22
CA PHE A 311 -0.77 6.61 26.17
C PHE A 311 -2.12 6.19 25.61
N SER A 312 -3.16 6.97 25.87
CA SER A 312 -4.47 6.87 25.20
C SER A 312 -4.80 8.18 24.52
N GLY A 313 -5.60 8.10 23.47
CA GLY A 313 -5.98 9.28 22.70
C GLY A 313 -7.16 10.06 23.31
N LEU A 314 -7.08 11.39 23.27
CA LEU A 314 -8.12 12.30 23.75
C LEU A 314 -8.75 13.14 22.62
N GLU A 315 -7.92 13.74 21.76
CA GLU A 315 -8.35 14.64 20.68
C GLU A 315 -7.42 14.52 19.46
N THR A 316 -7.88 14.94 18.28
CA THR A 316 -7.00 15.03 17.09
C THR A 316 -5.93 16.10 17.29
N GLY A 317 -4.65 15.77 17.08
CA GLY A 317 -3.52 16.70 17.22
C GLY A 317 -2.17 16.00 17.35
N SER A 318 -1.11 16.76 17.64
CA SER A 318 0.20 16.21 17.99
C SER A 318 0.35 16.07 19.50
N ALA A 319 1.00 15.00 19.95
CA ALA A 319 1.36 14.80 21.35
C ALA A 319 2.49 15.73 21.81
N ASP A 320 3.18 16.43 20.89
CA ASP A 320 4.22 17.43 21.16
C ASP A 320 5.20 17.00 22.27
N LEU A 321 5.85 15.83 22.08
CA LEU A 321 6.72 15.23 23.09
C LEU A 321 8.03 16.03 23.23
N GLU A 322 8.41 16.36 24.47
CA GLU A 322 9.66 17.07 24.76
C GLU A 322 10.32 16.57 26.06
N PHE A 323 11.61 16.21 26.01
CA PHE A 323 12.38 15.92 27.22
C PHE A 323 12.98 17.21 27.79
N SER A 324 12.54 17.62 28.99
CA SER A 324 13.12 18.78 29.68
C SER A 324 14.41 18.46 30.43
N GLU A 325 14.58 17.20 30.83
CA GLU A 325 15.80 16.65 31.41
C GLU A 325 15.90 15.17 31.05
N PHE A 326 17.11 14.71 30.71
CA PHE A 326 17.41 13.28 30.59
C PHE A 326 18.84 13.03 31.08
N VAL A 327 19.00 12.11 32.02
CA VAL A 327 20.28 11.74 32.65
C VAL A 327 20.48 10.24 32.56
N ILE A 328 21.68 9.80 32.20
CA ILE A 328 22.11 8.40 32.20
C ILE A 328 23.41 8.29 33.01
N ASN A 329 23.44 7.42 34.01
CA ASN A 329 24.59 7.22 34.91
C ASN A 329 25.17 8.55 35.46
N ASP A 330 24.29 9.44 35.93
CA ASP A 330 24.64 10.80 36.41
C ASP A 330 25.18 11.78 35.35
N ASN A 331 25.13 11.46 34.05
CA ASN A 331 25.49 12.36 32.95
C ASN A 331 24.27 12.81 32.16
N SER A 332 24.16 14.11 31.88
CA SER A 332 23.09 14.65 31.04
C SER A 332 23.23 14.19 29.60
N VAL A 333 22.14 13.76 28.98
CA VAL A 333 22.07 13.47 27.55
C VAL A 333 21.91 14.79 26.80
N GLU A 334 22.72 14.99 25.77
CA GLU A 334 22.72 16.23 24.96
C GLU A 334 22.10 16.05 23.56
N TYR A 335 21.87 14.80 23.14
CA TYR A 335 21.48 14.49 21.76
C TYR A 335 20.13 13.77 21.73
N PHE A 336 19.15 14.42 21.09
CA PHE A 336 17.79 13.92 20.98
C PHE A 336 17.32 13.96 19.53
N SER A 337 16.52 12.96 19.15
CA SER A 337 15.78 12.92 17.89
C SER A 337 14.33 12.55 18.21
N ILE A 338 13.49 13.55 18.46
CA ILE A 338 12.09 13.36 18.86
C ILE A 338 11.23 13.77 17.68
N GLU A 339 10.57 12.80 17.08
CA GLU A 339 9.60 12.99 16.01
C GLU A 339 8.17 13.03 16.57
N ASP A 340 7.22 13.46 15.73
CA ASP A 340 5.86 13.73 16.16
C ASP A 340 5.07 12.45 16.42
N ILE A 341 4.24 12.46 17.46
CA ILE A 341 3.20 11.45 17.66
C ILE A 341 1.88 12.13 17.34
N ILE A 342 1.29 11.79 16.21
CA ILE A 342 0.10 12.46 15.68
C ILE A 342 -1.09 11.54 15.88
N LEU A 343 -2.11 12.08 16.52
CA LEU A 343 -3.37 11.41 16.75
C LEU A 343 -4.45 12.03 15.85
N GLN A 344 -5.19 11.20 15.14
CA GLN A 344 -6.27 11.58 14.24
C GLN A 344 -7.53 10.78 14.60
N LEU A 345 -8.28 11.28 15.58
CA LEU A 345 -9.47 10.62 16.14
C LEU A 345 -10.76 10.92 15.40
N GLU A 346 -10.84 12.06 14.73
CA GLU A 346 -12.01 12.44 13.95
C GLU A 346 -11.67 12.46 12.47
N THR A 347 -12.32 11.55 11.78
CA THR A 347 -12.61 11.71 10.39
C THR A 347 -14.09 11.45 10.19
N ILE A 348 -14.86 12.53 10.08
CA ILE A 348 -16.24 12.40 9.61
C ILE A 348 -16.14 11.88 8.17
N PRO A 349 -16.70 10.70 7.84
CA PRO A 349 -16.79 10.27 6.46
C PRO A 349 -17.47 11.38 5.67
N ILE A 350 -16.81 11.92 4.64
CA ILE A 350 -17.42 12.91 3.75
C ILE A 350 -18.40 12.22 2.78
N GLY A 351 -18.20 10.93 2.54
CA GLY A 351 -19.12 10.09 1.78
C GLY A 351 -20.40 9.76 2.54
N ASP A 352 -21.41 9.33 1.80
CA ASP A 352 -22.71 8.90 2.30
C ASP A 352 -22.57 7.48 2.89
N THR A 353 -22.31 7.40 4.19
CA THR A 353 -22.29 6.10 4.90
C THR A 353 -23.71 5.67 5.26
N LEU A 354 -23.95 4.37 5.27
CA LEU A 354 -25.23 3.78 5.59
C LEU A 354 -25.57 4.04 7.06
N THR A 355 -26.68 4.75 7.28
CA THR A 355 -27.17 5.07 8.62
C THR A 355 -28.53 4.42 8.87
N VAL A 356 -29.62 5.06 8.44
CA VAL A 356 -30.98 4.57 8.66
C VAL A 356 -31.40 3.65 7.53
N ILE A 357 -31.29 4.08 6.27
CA ILE A 357 -31.73 3.35 5.08
C ILE A 357 -30.70 2.26 4.76
N GLN A 358 -31.16 1.01 4.73
CA GLN A 358 -30.31 -0.15 4.44
C GLN A 358 -30.73 -0.85 3.14
N ARG A 359 -31.98 -0.67 2.70
CA ARG A 359 -32.46 -1.07 1.38
C ARG A 359 -33.71 -0.26 1.00
N PRO A 360 -33.88 0.14 -0.27
CA PRO A 360 -32.88 0.11 -1.33
C PRO A 360 -31.78 1.16 -1.08
N ILE A 361 -30.58 0.90 -1.61
CA ILE A 361 -29.40 1.76 -1.55
C ILE A 361 -28.82 1.90 -2.95
N MET A 362 -27.90 2.85 -3.18
CA MET A 362 -27.34 3.15 -4.51
C MET A 362 -26.87 1.91 -5.29
N ASN A 363 -26.18 0.99 -4.61
CA ASN A 363 -25.54 -0.18 -5.19
C ASN A 363 -26.39 -1.47 -5.10
N ILE A 364 -27.57 -1.39 -4.50
CA ILE A 364 -28.64 -2.41 -4.53
C ILE A 364 -29.98 -1.68 -4.67
N PRO A 365 -30.24 -1.05 -5.84
CA PRO A 365 -31.40 -0.19 -6.03
C PRO A 365 -32.67 -1.00 -6.24
N GLN A 366 -33.81 -0.34 -6.01
CA GLN A 366 -35.12 -0.87 -6.35
C GLN A 366 -35.54 -0.38 -7.74
N ILE A 367 -35.71 -1.30 -8.69
CA ILE A 367 -36.40 -1.02 -9.95
C ILE A 367 -37.88 -1.36 -9.79
N THR A 368 -38.79 -0.43 -10.09
CA THR A 368 -40.23 -0.64 -9.87
C THR A 368 -41.10 0.12 -10.87
N ILE A 369 -42.31 -0.40 -11.10
CA ILE A 369 -43.33 0.19 -11.96
C ILE A 369 -44.41 0.89 -11.13
N PRO A 370 -45.19 1.84 -11.70
CA PRO A 370 -46.22 2.52 -10.94
C PRO A 370 -47.25 1.59 -10.29
N ASN A 371 -47.56 1.88 -9.03
CA ASN A 371 -48.50 1.15 -8.16
C ASN A 371 -48.01 -0.23 -7.67
N GLU A 372 -46.79 -0.63 -7.99
CA GLU A 372 -46.16 -1.78 -7.35
C GLU A 372 -45.76 -1.47 -5.90
N GLU A 373 -45.83 -2.47 -5.02
CA GLU A 373 -45.33 -2.34 -3.66
C GLU A 373 -43.87 -2.79 -3.58
N PHE A 374 -43.07 -2.07 -2.82
CA PHE A 374 -41.72 -2.48 -2.44
C PHE A 374 -41.44 -2.12 -0.97
N ASN A 375 -40.42 -2.74 -0.41
CA ASN A 375 -40.05 -2.55 0.99
C ASN A 375 -38.82 -1.64 1.10
N ILE A 376 -38.86 -0.76 2.10
CA ILE A 376 -37.71 -0.02 2.59
C ILE A 376 -37.31 -0.62 3.92
N VAL A 377 -36.05 -1.04 4.05
CA VAL A 377 -35.48 -1.61 5.28
C VAL A 377 -34.69 -0.52 5.98
N CYS A 378 -35.02 -0.27 7.25
CA CYS A 378 -34.40 0.77 8.05
C CYS A 378 -33.83 0.23 9.38
N LEU A 379 -32.70 0.77 9.83
CA LEU A 379 -32.20 0.65 11.20
C LEU A 379 -32.62 1.85 12.03
N ALA A 380 -33.41 1.59 13.06
CA ALA A 380 -33.81 2.56 14.07
C ALA A 380 -34.35 1.82 15.30
N ASP A 381 -34.42 2.50 16.44
CA ASP A 381 -34.99 1.96 17.68
C ASP A 381 -36.44 1.45 17.46
N GLU A 382 -36.83 0.36 18.14
CA GLU A 382 -38.19 -0.23 18.07
C GLU A 382 -39.30 0.79 18.42
N SER A 383 -38.99 1.82 19.23
CA SER A 383 -39.95 2.87 19.58
C SER A 383 -40.13 3.96 18.53
N THR A 384 -39.42 3.88 17.40
CA THR A 384 -39.48 4.86 16.31
C THR A 384 -40.87 4.93 15.70
N THR A 385 -41.40 6.13 15.51
CA THR A 385 -42.74 6.37 14.96
C THR A 385 -42.76 7.55 14.00
N GLY A 386 -43.86 7.71 13.25
CA GLY A 386 -44.03 8.87 12.37
C GLY A 386 -43.18 8.82 11.10
N TRP A 387 -42.95 7.61 10.58
CA TRP A 387 -42.23 7.38 9.34
C TRP A 387 -42.85 8.16 8.16
N THR A 388 -41.98 8.76 7.36
CA THR A 388 -42.27 9.41 6.09
C THR A 388 -41.21 8.99 5.09
N ALA A 389 -41.62 8.84 3.84
CA ALA A 389 -40.76 8.39 2.75
C ALA A 389 -41.04 9.26 1.52
N GLU A 390 -39.98 9.69 0.84
CA GLU A 390 -40.06 10.59 -0.31
C GLU A 390 -39.02 10.22 -1.36
N LEU A 391 -39.36 10.41 -2.63
CA LEU A 391 -38.42 10.34 -3.74
C LEU A 391 -38.03 11.74 -4.20
N ILE A 392 -36.74 11.97 -4.45
CA ILE A 392 -36.24 13.24 -4.98
C ILE A 392 -35.51 13.02 -6.30
N HIS A 393 -35.82 13.86 -7.28
CA HIS A 393 -35.06 13.99 -8.52
C HIS A 393 -34.88 15.48 -8.83
N TYR A 394 -33.64 15.96 -8.73
CA TYR A 394 -33.30 17.39 -8.69
C TYR A 394 -34.13 18.17 -7.65
N ASN A 395 -35.03 19.05 -8.12
CA ASN A 395 -35.89 19.88 -7.27
C ASN A 395 -37.32 19.32 -7.15
N LYS A 396 -37.61 18.16 -7.78
CA LYS A 396 -38.91 17.51 -7.69
C LYS A 396 -38.90 16.52 -6.53
N LEU A 397 -39.90 16.63 -5.67
CA LEU A 397 -40.14 15.77 -4.53
C LEU A 397 -41.47 15.06 -4.71
N ILE A 398 -41.47 13.73 -4.58
CA ILE A 398 -42.64 12.86 -4.73
C ILE A 398 -42.82 12.08 -3.43
N PRO A 399 -43.86 12.38 -2.62
CA PRO A 399 -44.15 11.60 -1.42
C PRO A 399 -44.48 10.15 -1.76
N LEU A 400 -43.90 9.20 -1.02
CA LEU A 400 -44.25 7.78 -1.09
C LEU A 400 -45.36 7.46 -0.10
N ASN A 401 -46.36 6.70 -0.55
CA ASN A 401 -47.42 6.22 0.31
C ASN A 401 -46.96 4.98 1.07
N ILE A 402 -46.72 5.11 2.38
CA ILE A 402 -46.41 3.99 3.26
C ILE A 402 -47.72 3.26 3.60
N SER A 403 -47.90 2.05 3.06
CA SER A 403 -49.07 1.21 3.30
C SER A 403 -48.97 0.42 4.61
N ASN A 404 -47.74 0.09 5.04
CA ASN A 404 -47.48 -0.64 6.27
C ASN A 404 -46.11 -0.27 6.87
N THR A 405 -45.99 -0.33 8.20
CA THR A 405 -44.73 -0.22 8.94
C THR A 405 -44.66 -1.33 9.97
N PHE A 406 -43.59 -2.13 9.94
CA PHE A 406 -43.42 -3.28 10.82
C PHE A 406 -41.99 -3.29 11.38
N TYR A 407 -41.83 -3.46 12.68
CA TYR A 407 -40.54 -3.74 13.29
C TYR A 407 -40.44 -5.26 13.48
N ASP A 408 -39.41 -5.86 12.91
CA ASP A 408 -39.09 -7.27 13.10
C ASP A 408 -38.11 -7.42 14.27
N PRO A 409 -38.54 -7.95 15.42
CA PRO A 409 -37.68 -8.08 16.59
C PRO A 409 -36.64 -9.20 16.45
N ASP A 410 -36.83 -10.16 15.53
CA ASP A 410 -35.88 -11.24 15.31
C ASP A 410 -34.73 -10.78 14.40
N LEU A 411 -35.01 -9.82 13.49
CA LEU A 411 -34.01 -9.19 12.63
C LEU A 411 -33.46 -7.86 13.18
N GLU A 412 -34.14 -7.27 14.15
CA GLU A 412 -33.87 -5.94 14.73
C GLU A 412 -33.93 -4.80 13.69
N ARG A 413 -34.92 -4.85 12.79
CA ARG A 413 -35.05 -3.93 11.65
C ARG A 413 -36.49 -3.46 11.43
N TRP A 414 -36.64 -2.24 10.94
CA TRP A 414 -37.90 -1.74 10.42
C TRP A 414 -38.09 -2.10 8.95
N ILE A 415 -39.29 -2.54 8.59
CA ILE A 415 -39.74 -2.80 7.22
C ILE A 415 -40.91 -1.86 6.94
N LEU A 416 -40.72 -0.93 6.01
CA LEU A 416 -41.74 -0.01 5.55
C LEU A 416 -42.20 -0.45 4.16
N THR A 417 -43.45 -0.87 4.02
CA THR A 417 -44.02 -1.19 2.71
C THR A 417 -44.57 0.10 2.10
N VAL A 418 -44.09 0.44 0.90
CA VAL A 418 -44.49 1.63 0.16
C VAL A 418 -45.04 1.25 -1.21
N THR A 419 -45.88 2.12 -1.76
CA THR A 419 -46.38 1.98 -3.13
C THR A 419 -45.64 2.94 -4.07
N ALA A 420 -45.08 2.43 -5.15
CA ALA A 420 -44.42 3.21 -6.20
C ALA A 420 -45.39 4.22 -6.83
N PRO A 421 -45.01 5.51 -6.94
CA PRO A 421 -45.87 6.54 -7.46
C PRO A 421 -45.94 6.49 -8.99
N ILE A 422 -46.86 7.27 -9.58
CA ILE A 422 -46.79 7.63 -11.00
C ILE A 422 -45.99 8.93 -11.09
N PRO A 423 -44.75 8.92 -11.60
CA PRO A 423 -43.95 10.14 -11.65
C PRO A 423 -44.27 10.97 -12.91
N ASP A 424 -43.86 12.24 -12.90
CA ASP A 424 -43.87 13.06 -14.13
C ASP A 424 -42.83 12.60 -15.15
N ILE A 425 -41.75 11.97 -14.68
CA ILE A 425 -40.56 11.57 -15.43
C ILE A 425 -40.14 10.19 -14.91
N TYR A 426 -39.83 9.24 -15.79
CA TYR A 426 -39.37 7.90 -15.42
C TYR A 426 -37.83 7.89 -15.43
N GLU A 427 -37.23 7.92 -14.24
CA GLU A 427 -35.79 8.13 -14.02
C GLU A 427 -35.36 7.50 -12.70
N LEU A 428 -34.07 7.59 -12.40
CA LEU A 428 -33.48 7.25 -11.12
C LEU A 428 -33.71 8.38 -10.08
N TYR A 429 -34.16 7.99 -8.89
CA TYR A 429 -34.51 8.88 -7.78
C TYR A 429 -33.67 8.59 -6.54
N ASP A 430 -33.35 9.66 -5.82
CA ASP A 430 -32.89 9.58 -4.44
C ASP A 430 -34.05 9.17 -3.53
N LEU A 431 -33.78 8.36 -2.51
CA LEU A 431 -34.75 7.99 -1.48
C LEU A 431 -34.44 8.75 -0.19
N ILE A 432 -35.46 9.36 0.41
CA ILE A 432 -35.38 10.06 1.69
C ILE A 432 -36.33 9.42 2.69
N ILE A 433 -35.82 9.16 3.88
CA ILE A 433 -36.58 8.68 5.03
C ILE A 433 -36.45 9.66 6.19
N SER A 434 -37.57 9.93 6.85
CA SER A 434 -37.61 10.67 8.11
C SER A 434 -38.60 10.05 9.07
N ALA A 435 -38.29 10.09 10.37
CA ALA A 435 -39.19 9.67 11.44
C ALA A 435 -38.90 10.47 12.72
N ASN A 436 -39.76 10.30 13.73
CA ASN A 436 -39.56 10.97 15.01
C ASN A 436 -38.31 10.41 15.72
N GLY A 437 -37.38 11.28 16.08
CA GLY A 437 -36.22 10.91 16.90
C GLY A 437 -35.02 10.37 16.13
N ILE A 438 -35.10 10.29 14.80
CA ILE A 438 -33.96 9.96 13.93
C ILE A 438 -33.54 11.18 13.10
N ILE A 439 -32.27 11.20 12.67
CA ILE A 439 -31.81 12.15 11.65
C ILE A 439 -32.41 11.73 10.31
N THR A 440 -32.89 12.70 9.53
CA THR A 440 -33.35 12.44 8.16
C THR A 440 -32.22 11.84 7.35
N ASP A 441 -32.48 10.68 6.77
CA ASP A 441 -31.52 9.95 5.97
C ASP A 441 -31.89 10.00 4.49
N LYS A 442 -30.86 9.98 3.65
CA LYS A 442 -31.00 10.08 2.20
C LYS A 442 -29.96 9.17 1.55
N THR A 443 -30.41 8.25 0.71
CA THR A 443 -29.55 7.51 -0.19
C THR A 443 -29.79 7.96 -1.63
N ARG A 444 -28.71 8.20 -2.38
CA ARG A 444 -28.82 8.66 -3.76
C ARG A 444 -29.13 7.52 -4.72
N ASN A 445 -29.82 7.84 -5.81
CA ASN A 445 -30.00 6.93 -6.94
C ASN A 445 -30.56 5.53 -6.57
N ALA A 446 -31.32 5.41 -5.48
CA ALA A 446 -31.72 4.12 -4.91
C ALA A 446 -33.02 3.56 -5.49
N VAL A 447 -33.85 4.36 -6.17
CA VAL A 447 -35.13 3.89 -6.73
C VAL A 447 -35.25 4.29 -8.19
N HIS A 448 -35.31 3.30 -9.09
CA HIS A 448 -35.56 3.51 -10.51
C HIS A 448 -37.05 3.29 -10.82
N LEU A 449 -37.74 4.35 -11.25
CA LEU A 449 -39.12 4.25 -11.71
C LEU A 449 -39.14 4.04 -13.23
N ILE A 450 -39.65 2.90 -13.67
CA ILE A 450 -39.81 2.56 -15.09
C ILE A 450 -41.30 2.45 -15.45
N PRO A 451 -41.70 2.72 -16.71
CA PRO A 451 -43.12 2.67 -17.09
C PRO A 451 -43.70 1.24 -17.09
N GLU A 452 -42.90 0.27 -17.52
CA GLU A 452 -43.24 -1.15 -17.56
C GLU A 452 -41.95 -1.99 -17.49
N ARG A 453 -42.02 -3.20 -16.93
CA ARG A 453 -40.90 -4.15 -16.98
C ARG A 453 -40.76 -4.74 -18.38
N LYS A 454 -39.56 -4.66 -18.95
CA LYS A 454 -39.26 -5.20 -20.28
C LYS A 454 -39.01 -6.71 -20.19
N THR A 455 -39.38 -7.45 -21.24
CA THR A 455 -38.93 -8.84 -21.46
C THR A 455 -37.79 -8.94 -22.48
N ASN A 456 -37.59 -7.88 -23.27
CA ASN A 456 -36.43 -7.71 -24.13
C ASN A 456 -35.69 -6.46 -23.69
N TYR A 457 -34.45 -6.61 -23.24
CA TYR A 457 -33.63 -5.53 -22.71
C TYR A 457 -32.16 -5.91 -22.80
N SER A 458 -31.27 -4.99 -22.45
CA SER A 458 -29.86 -5.28 -22.26
C SER A 458 -29.41 -4.79 -20.89
N PHE A 459 -28.50 -5.53 -20.26
CA PHE A 459 -27.75 -5.07 -19.09
C PHE A 459 -26.24 -5.11 -19.40
N ILE A 460 -25.46 -4.34 -18.65
CA ILE A 460 -24.00 -4.26 -18.83
C ILE A 460 -23.30 -4.91 -17.64
N HIS A 461 -22.18 -5.60 -17.90
CA HIS A 461 -21.26 -6.11 -16.90
C HIS A 461 -19.93 -5.34 -16.95
N ILE A 462 -19.52 -4.81 -15.80
CA ILE A 462 -18.22 -4.17 -15.56
C ILE A 462 -17.55 -4.77 -14.32
N THR A 463 -16.25 -4.57 -14.19
CA THR A 463 -15.45 -5.14 -13.09
C THR A 463 -14.11 -4.40 -12.97
N ASP A 464 -13.45 -4.55 -11.82
CA ASP A 464 -12.05 -4.18 -11.59
C ASP A 464 -11.75 -2.74 -12.01
N SER A 465 -12.27 -1.77 -11.26
CA SER A 465 -11.96 -0.35 -11.48
C SER A 465 -10.80 0.17 -10.66
N HIS A 466 -10.44 -0.45 -9.53
CA HIS A 466 -9.25 -0.11 -8.74
C HIS A 466 -9.09 1.39 -8.44
N LEU A 467 -10.17 2.04 -8.03
CA LEU A 467 -10.20 3.47 -7.74
C LEU A 467 -9.41 3.82 -6.47
N PRO A 468 -8.89 5.06 -6.38
CA PRO A 468 -8.76 6.02 -7.48
C PRO A 468 -7.53 5.74 -8.37
N THR A 469 -6.66 4.82 -7.95
CA THR A 469 -5.35 4.49 -8.52
C THR A 469 -5.08 3.01 -8.34
N HIS A 470 -4.43 2.38 -9.31
CA HIS A 470 -3.93 1.01 -9.20
C HIS A 470 -2.49 0.94 -8.62
N ILE A 471 -1.99 2.05 -8.06
CA ILE A 471 -0.69 2.12 -7.37
C ILE A 471 -0.90 1.86 -5.87
N PHE A 472 -0.21 0.85 -5.34
CA PHE A 472 -0.28 0.47 -3.92
C PHE A 472 0.51 1.40 -3.01
N TYR A 473 0.00 1.61 -1.79
CA TYR A 473 0.81 2.07 -0.67
C TYR A 473 2.03 1.13 -0.43
N PRO A 474 3.21 1.64 0.01
CA PRO A 474 3.54 3.00 0.41
C PRO A 474 4.04 3.91 -0.72
N ASP A 475 3.87 3.56 -2.00
CA ASP A 475 4.38 4.39 -3.08
C ASP A 475 3.74 5.80 -3.01
N PRO A 476 4.52 6.89 -2.86
CA PRO A 476 3.98 8.25 -2.77
C PRO A 476 3.17 8.67 -4.00
N ALA A 477 3.37 8.05 -5.16
CA ALA A 477 2.58 8.33 -6.37
C ALA A 477 1.08 8.03 -6.16
N SER A 478 0.75 7.05 -5.30
CA SER A 478 -0.64 6.68 -4.96
C SER A 478 -1.45 7.84 -4.36
N LEU A 479 -0.80 8.86 -3.79
CA LEU A 479 -1.47 10.03 -3.21
C LEU A 479 -2.04 10.99 -4.25
N THR A 480 -1.45 11.01 -5.44
CA THR A 480 -1.76 12.00 -6.49
C THR A 480 -2.34 11.38 -7.76
N ASP A 481 -2.15 10.08 -7.95
CA ASP A 481 -2.66 9.39 -9.11
C ASP A 481 -4.19 9.24 -9.07
N SER A 482 -4.81 9.40 -10.23
CA SER A 482 -6.26 9.30 -10.40
C SER A 482 -6.63 8.79 -11.78
N THR A 483 -5.78 8.01 -12.43
CA THR A 483 -6.03 7.50 -13.79
C THR A 483 -7.28 6.66 -13.86
N GLU A 484 -7.51 5.83 -12.83
CA GLU A 484 -8.64 4.91 -12.81
C GLU A 484 -9.99 5.63 -12.69
N VAL A 485 -9.99 6.84 -12.11
CA VAL A 485 -11.17 7.73 -12.13
C VAL A 485 -11.54 8.13 -13.55
N GLU A 486 -10.55 8.45 -14.38
CA GLU A 486 -10.81 8.81 -15.79
C GLU A 486 -11.26 7.59 -16.59
N ASP A 487 -10.69 6.42 -16.34
CA ASP A 487 -11.04 5.19 -17.05
C ASP A 487 -12.48 4.75 -16.76
N LEU A 488 -12.88 4.69 -15.49
CA LEU A 488 -14.27 4.38 -15.15
C LEU A 488 -15.23 5.48 -15.65
N ARG A 489 -14.85 6.76 -15.62
CA ARG A 489 -15.70 7.83 -16.15
C ARG A 489 -15.99 7.68 -17.64
N GLN A 490 -15.01 7.24 -18.44
CA GLN A 490 -15.24 6.95 -19.86
C GLN A 490 -16.24 5.81 -20.05
N VAL A 491 -16.15 4.74 -19.24
CA VAL A 491 -17.12 3.64 -19.27
C VAL A 491 -18.51 4.11 -18.83
N ILE A 492 -18.61 4.95 -17.80
CA ILE A 492 -19.88 5.57 -17.36
C ILE A 492 -20.50 6.42 -18.48
N ASN A 493 -19.70 7.17 -19.24
CA ASN A 493 -20.19 7.97 -20.37
C ASN A 493 -20.83 7.08 -21.44
N ASP A 494 -20.16 5.99 -21.83
CA ASP A 494 -20.70 5.01 -22.77
C ASP A 494 -21.99 4.38 -22.22
N ILE A 495 -21.99 3.92 -20.96
CA ILE A 495 -23.17 3.32 -20.31
C ILE A 495 -24.35 4.29 -20.32
N ASN A 496 -24.13 5.55 -19.98
CA ASN A 496 -25.17 6.57 -19.96
C ASN A 496 -25.76 6.86 -21.36
N LEU A 497 -24.96 6.70 -22.42
CA LEU A 497 -25.42 6.82 -23.80
C LEU A 497 -26.15 5.55 -24.28
N ILE A 498 -25.67 4.36 -23.91
CA ILE A 498 -26.30 3.08 -24.26
C ILE A 498 -27.64 2.92 -23.55
N ASN A 499 -27.75 3.48 -22.33
CA ASN A 499 -28.93 3.44 -21.47
C ASN A 499 -29.46 2.01 -21.25
N PRO A 500 -28.63 1.05 -20.78
CA PRO A 500 -29.09 -0.29 -20.46
C PRO A 500 -30.09 -0.28 -19.30
N GLU A 501 -30.79 -1.39 -19.09
CA GLU A 501 -31.78 -1.48 -18.01
C GLU A 501 -31.14 -1.38 -16.61
N PHE A 502 -29.94 -1.94 -16.47
CA PHE A 502 -29.07 -1.82 -15.30
C PHE A 502 -27.64 -2.27 -15.63
N VAL A 503 -26.73 -2.05 -14.69
CA VAL A 503 -25.34 -2.52 -14.71
C VAL A 503 -25.13 -3.55 -13.58
N LEU A 504 -24.37 -4.60 -13.85
CA LEU A 504 -23.80 -5.49 -12.84
C LEU A 504 -22.30 -5.15 -12.70
N PHE A 505 -21.84 -4.90 -11.48
CA PHE A 505 -20.45 -4.55 -11.18
C PHE A 505 -19.87 -5.60 -10.23
N THR A 506 -18.91 -6.41 -10.69
CA THR A 506 -18.37 -7.55 -9.94
C THR A 506 -17.09 -7.23 -9.15
N GLY A 507 -17.10 -6.17 -8.34
CA GLY A 507 -16.05 -5.93 -7.34
C GLY A 507 -14.73 -5.35 -7.86
N ASP A 508 -13.81 -5.21 -6.89
CA ASP A 508 -12.56 -4.45 -6.99
C ASP A 508 -12.83 -3.02 -7.46
N ILE A 509 -13.73 -2.35 -6.72
CA ILE A 509 -14.04 -0.95 -6.99
C ILE A 509 -12.88 -0.08 -6.59
N VAL A 510 -12.29 -0.34 -5.42
CA VAL A 510 -11.13 0.39 -4.88
C VAL A 510 -9.91 -0.50 -4.84
N ASN A 511 -8.71 0.10 -4.95
CA ASN A 511 -7.46 -0.65 -4.95
C ASN A 511 -7.04 -1.17 -3.56
N GLU A 512 -7.33 -0.42 -2.50
CA GLU A 512 -7.02 -0.78 -1.10
C GLU A 512 -8.17 -0.31 -0.19
N GLY A 513 -9.10 -1.20 0.16
CA GLY A 513 -10.34 -0.88 0.87
C GLY A 513 -10.16 -0.34 2.30
N GLU A 514 -9.01 -0.61 2.93
CA GLU A 514 -8.69 -0.12 4.27
C GLU A 514 -8.32 1.38 4.29
N MET A 515 -8.15 1.99 3.13
CA MET A 515 -7.57 3.34 3.00
C MET A 515 -8.57 4.49 3.14
N GLU A 516 -9.86 4.25 3.42
CA GLU A 516 -10.84 5.34 3.49
C GLU A 516 -10.42 6.46 4.48
N GLU A 517 -10.02 6.05 5.68
CA GLU A 517 -9.64 6.97 6.77
C GLU A 517 -8.14 7.17 6.91
N PHE A 518 -7.36 6.19 6.48
CA PHE A 518 -5.90 6.26 6.51
C PHE A 518 -5.40 7.40 5.60
N GLU A 519 -4.62 8.33 6.17
CA GLU A 519 -4.10 9.53 5.50
C GLU A 519 -5.18 10.40 4.80
N ASN A 520 -6.46 10.24 5.16
CA ASN A 520 -7.58 10.82 4.42
C ASN A 520 -7.56 10.49 2.91
N ARG A 521 -7.25 9.23 2.54
CA ARG A 521 -7.24 8.86 1.11
C ARG A 521 -8.63 8.80 0.50
N ARG A 522 -9.68 8.55 1.30
CA ARG A 522 -11.09 8.70 0.90
C ARG A 522 -11.49 7.83 -0.30
N VAL A 523 -10.97 6.61 -0.37
CA VAL A 523 -11.13 5.72 -1.53
C VAL A 523 -12.59 5.40 -1.83
N TYR A 524 -13.39 5.07 -0.82
CA TYR A 524 -14.81 4.76 -0.97
C TYR A 524 -15.65 6.01 -1.16
N THR A 525 -15.32 7.10 -0.45
CA THR A 525 -15.96 8.40 -0.69
C THR A 525 -15.77 8.87 -2.15
N LYS A 526 -14.57 8.69 -2.72
CA LYS A 526 -14.28 9.02 -4.12
C LYS A 526 -15.02 8.09 -5.08
N ALA A 527 -15.01 6.79 -4.80
CA ALA A 527 -15.71 5.79 -5.60
C ALA A 527 -17.23 6.06 -5.66
N GLN A 528 -17.86 6.26 -4.51
CA GLN A 528 -19.29 6.55 -4.42
C GLN A 528 -19.66 7.82 -5.22
N LYS A 529 -18.87 8.89 -5.11
CA LYS A 529 -19.09 10.13 -5.89
C LYS A 529 -19.00 9.92 -7.39
N LEU A 530 -18.09 9.07 -7.85
CA LEU A 530 -17.96 8.75 -9.28
C LEU A 530 -19.14 7.89 -9.75
N LEU A 531 -19.57 6.91 -8.94
CA LEU A 531 -20.72 6.06 -9.25
C LEU A 531 -22.06 6.83 -9.31
N GLU A 532 -22.19 7.97 -8.63
CA GLU A 532 -23.33 8.88 -8.79
C GLU A 532 -23.47 9.45 -10.23
N GLU A 533 -22.41 9.39 -11.05
CA GLU A 533 -22.44 9.85 -12.44
C GLU A 533 -23.26 8.91 -13.34
N LEU A 534 -23.46 7.64 -12.96
CA LEU A 534 -24.36 6.71 -13.65
C LEU A 534 -25.81 7.22 -13.64
N LYS A 535 -26.47 7.11 -14.79
CA LYS A 535 -27.88 7.47 -15.00
C LYS A 535 -28.81 6.26 -15.05
N VAL A 536 -28.24 5.06 -15.01
CA VAL A 536 -28.94 3.79 -14.91
C VAL A 536 -28.63 3.15 -13.56
N PRO A 537 -29.53 2.33 -12.99
CA PRO A 537 -29.26 1.62 -11.74
C PRO A 537 -28.11 0.61 -11.93
N PHE A 538 -27.37 0.34 -10.86
CA PHE A 538 -26.35 -0.70 -10.86
C PHE A 538 -26.44 -1.58 -9.61
N TYR A 539 -26.06 -2.84 -9.77
CA TYR A 539 -25.95 -3.84 -8.72
C TYR A 539 -24.48 -4.20 -8.54
N LEU A 540 -24.02 -4.17 -7.30
CA LEU A 540 -22.60 -4.31 -6.97
C LEU A 540 -22.35 -5.51 -6.07
N THR A 541 -21.26 -6.23 -6.33
CA THR A 541 -20.61 -7.11 -5.34
C THR A 541 -19.23 -6.57 -5.00
N SER A 542 -18.67 -6.99 -3.88
CA SER A 542 -17.26 -6.72 -3.54
C SER A 542 -16.29 -7.59 -4.32
N GLY A 543 -15.03 -7.18 -4.37
CA GLY A 543 -13.88 -8.01 -4.72
C GLY A 543 -12.88 -8.14 -3.58
N ASN A 544 -11.73 -8.77 -3.85
CA ASN A 544 -10.71 -8.98 -2.83
C ASN A 544 -10.00 -7.69 -2.39
N HIS A 545 -9.90 -6.67 -3.25
CA HIS A 545 -9.32 -5.37 -2.88
C HIS A 545 -10.27 -4.52 -2.03
N ASP A 546 -11.58 -4.73 -2.20
CA ASP A 546 -12.59 -4.03 -1.40
C ASP A 546 -12.63 -4.56 0.05
N LEU A 547 -12.48 -5.88 0.22
CA LEU A 547 -12.64 -6.55 1.52
C LEU A 547 -11.33 -6.91 2.23
N GLY A 548 -10.24 -7.08 1.48
CA GLY A 548 -8.99 -7.62 1.99
C GLY A 548 -8.11 -6.54 2.60
N GLY A 549 -7.81 -6.66 3.91
CA GLY A 549 -6.75 -5.87 4.53
C GLY A 549 -5.38 -6.40 4.09
N TRP A 550 -4.57 -5.56 3.46
CA TRP A 550 -3.25 -5.95 2.99
C TRP A 550 -2.27 -6.00 4.16
N ILE A 551 -1.46 -7.06 4.26
CA ILE A 551 -0.43 -7.18 5.34
C ILE A 551 0.57 -6.01 5.32
N SER A 552 0.80 -5.43 4.14
CA SER A 552 1.69 -4.29 3.95
C SER A 552 1.04 -2.94 4.30
N SER A 553 -0.27 -2.90 4.50
CA SER A 553 -0.98 -1.67 4.85
C SER A 553 -0.90 -1.41 6.37
N PRO A 554 -0.80 -0.14 6.80
CA PRO A 554 -0.80 0.20 8.23
C PRO A 554 -2.13 -0.01 8.98
N PRO A 555 -3.32 0.18 8.38
CA PRO A 555 -4.59 0.00 9.09
C PRO A 555 -4.78 -1.40 9.69
N SER A 556 -5.54 -1.46 10.79
CA SER A 556 -5.79 -2.71 11.49
C SER A 556 -6.62 -3.70 10.67
N GLN A 557 -6.45 -4.98 11.00
CA GLN A 557 -7.20 -6.11 10.46
C GLN A 557 -8.71 -5.88 10.49
N GLY A 558 -9.39 -6.17 9.37
CA GLY A 558 -10.83 -6.00 9.18
C GLY A 558 -11.26 -4.60 8.74
N THR A 559 -10.37 -3.61 8.73
CA THR A 559 -10.73 -2.21 8.36
C THR A 559 -11.34 -2.12 6.96
N ALA A 560 -10.78 -2.82 5.96
CA ALA A 560 -11.31 -2.83 4.60
C ALA A 560 -12.78 -3.30 4.53
N ARG A 561 -13.08 -4.43 5.18
CA ARG A 561 -14.42 -5.00 5.28
C ARG A 561 -15.41 -4.11 6.05
N HIS A 562 -15.00 -3.51 7.16
CA HIS A 562 -15.85 -2.55 7.89
C HIS A 562 -16.16 -1.32 7.03
N ASN A 563 -15.16 -0.80 6.31
CA ASN A 563 -15.37 0.30 5.38
C ASN A 563 -16.35 -0.10 4.27
N TRP A 564 -16.19 -1.28 3.68
CA TRP A 564 -17.16 -1.80 2.71
C TRP A 564 -18.58 -1.81 3.27
N TRP A 565 -18.77 -2.34 4.48
CA TRP A 565 -20.09 -2.38 5.13
C TRP A 565 -20.71 -1.02 5.36
N ASN A 566 -19.88 -0.04 5.71
CA ASN A 566 -20.33 1.34 5.94
C ASN A 566 -20.77 2.05 4.65
N PHE A 567 -20.19 1.73 3.48
CA PHE A 567 -20.45 2.49 2.24
C PHE A 567 -21.38 1.75 1.27
N PHE A 568 -21.21 0.44 1.13
CA PHE A 568 -21.91 -0.39 0.14
C PHE A 568 -22.57 -1.64 0.74
N GLY A 569 -22.21 -2.00 1.98
CA GLY A 569 -22.70 -3.22 2.65
C GLY A 569 -23.91 -3.02 3.56
N TRP A 570 -23.94 -3.73 4.69
CA TRP A 570 -24.90 -3.48 5.77
C TRP A 570 -24.19 -3.55 7.11
N ASN A 571 -24.45 -2.59 7.99
CA ASN A 571 -23.73 -2.46 9.27
C ASN A 571 -23.95 -3.66 10.20
N TRP A 572 -25.09 -4.36 10.09
CA TRP A 572 -25.38 -5.54 10.93
C TRP A 572 -24.52 -6.75 10.57
N LEU A 573 -23.81 -6.77 9.44
CA LEU A 573 -22.95 -7.91 9.06
C LEU A 573 -21.76 -8.07 10.02
N GLN A 574 -21.44 -7.03 10.80
CA GLN A 574 -20.44 -7.12 11.87
C GLN A 574 -20.88 -8.04 13.02
N ASP A 575 -22.17 -8.00 13.37
CA ASP A 575 -22.78 -8.83 14.41
C ASP A 575 -24.24 -9.16 14.04
N PRO A 576 -24.44 -10.11 13.12
CA PRO A 576 -25.76 -10.40 12.57
C PRO A 576 -26.67 -11.03 13.62
N PRO A 577 -27.99 -10.73 13.58
CA PRO A 577 -28.93 -11.32 14.52
C PRO A 577 -29.04 -12.84 14.28
N PRO A 578 -29.36 -13.65 15.30
CA PRO A 578 -29.42 -15.11 15.16
C PRO A 578 -30.41 -15.63 14.09
N ALA A 579 -31.42 -14.84 13.74
CA ALA A 579 -32.40 -15.18 12.71
C ALA A 579 -31.89 -14.96 11.27
N ASP A 580 -30.79 -14.22 11.11
CA ASP A 580 -30.17 -13.88 9.82
C ASP A 580 -28.64 -14.01 9.94
N PRO A 581 -28.11 -15.23 10.18
CA PRO A 581 -26.75 -15.46 10.67
C PRO A 581 -25.66 -15.32 9.59
N TYR A 582 -25.89 -14.49 8.57
CA TYR A 582 -24.96 -14.28 7.47
C TYR A 582 -24.06 -13.08 7.76
N TYR A 583 -22.76 -13.31 7.63
CA TYR A 583 -21.70 -12.30 7.81
C TYR A 583 -21.25 -11.65 6.49
N THR A 584 -21.94 -12.00 5.40
CA THR A 584 -21.57 -11.63 4.04
C THR A 584 -22.76 -11.05 3.32
N GLN A 585 -22.51 -10.08 2.44
CA GLN A 585 -23.53 -9.38 1.70
C GLN A 585 -23.98 -10.21 0.48
N ASN A 586 -24.99 -11.07 0.70
CA ASN A 586 -25.64 -11.80 -0.39
C ASN A 586 -27.02 -11.21 -0.66
N TYR A 587 -27.37 -11.05 -1.93
CA TYR A 587 -28.69 -10.56 -2.32
C TYR A 587 -29.11 -11.08 -3.69
N SER A 588 -30.41 -11.08 -3.93
CA SER A 588 -30.98 -11.43 -5.22
C SER A 588 -32.13 -10.48 -5.59
N PHE A 589 -32.44 -10.44 -6.88
CA PHE A 589 -33.57 -9.69 -7.42
C PHE A 589 -34.07 -10.30 -8.74
N ASP A 590 -35.34 -10.08 -9.03
CA ASP A 590 -35.95 -10.48 -10.31
C ASP A 590 -36.10 -9.28 -11.24
N TYR A 591 -35.73 -9.47 -12.51
CA TYR A 591 -36.10 -8.55 -13.58
C TYR A 591 -36.71 -9.31 -14.75
N GLY A 592 -38.03 -9.15 -14.91
CA GLY A 592 -38.79 -9.87 -15.91
C GLY A 592 -38.75 -11.37 -15.64
N PRO A 593 -38.35 -12.21 -16.61
CA PRO A 593 -38.26 -13.67 -16.43
C PRO A 593 -36.90 -14.16 -15.87
N VAL A 594 -35.96 -13.27 -15.56
CA VAL A 594 -34.60 -13.63 -15.14
C VAL A 594 -34.39 -13.30 -13.66
N HIS A 595 -33.79 -14.24 -12.93
CA HIS A 595 -33.37 -14.08 -11.55
C HIS A 595 -31.87 -13.76 -11.48
N PHE A 596 -31.49 -12.75 -10.72
CA PHE A 596 -30.11 -12.28 -10.57
C PHE A 596 -29.65 -12.46 -9.13
N ILE A 597 -28.46 -13.04 -8.95
CA ILE A 597 -27.88 -13.36 -7.63
C ILE A 597 -26.51 -12.69 -7.52
N GLY A 598 -26.34 -11.80 -6.55
CA GLY A 598 -25.06 -11.16 -6.22
C GLY A 598 -24.46 -11.81 -4.96
N MET A 599 -23.22 -12.28 -5.06
CA MET A 599 -22.52 -12.89 -3.93
C MET A 599 -21.21 -12.18 -3.59
N GLU A 600 -20.98 -12.01 -2.30
CA GLU A 600 -19.75 -11.47 -1.73
C GLU A 600 -18.64 -12.55 -1.76
N ALA A 601 -17.77 -12.47 -2.77
CA ALA A 601 -16.54 -13.26 -2.85
C ALA A 601 -15.36 -12.49 -2.24
N TYR A 602 -14.42 -13.18 -1.60
CA TYR A 602 -13.30 -12.53 -0.91
C TYR A 602 -12.00 -13.35 -0.91
N LEU A 603 -10.89 -12.66 -0.64
CA LEU A 603 -9.67 -13.23 -0.07
C LEU A 603 -9.46 -12.60 1.31
N ASN A 604 -9.29 -13.40 2.35
CA ASN A 604 -9.15 -12.95 3.73
C ASN A 604 -7.68 -12.71 4.09
N TYR A 605 -7.02 -11.79 3.38
CA TYR A 605 -5.57 -11.54 3.46
C TYR A 605 -5.04 -11.28 4.87
N ASP A 606 -5.80 -10.54 5.67
CA ASP A 606 -5.44 -10.18 7.03
C ASP A 606 -5.96 -11.21 8.06
N SER A 607 -6.62 -12.30 7.63
CA SER A 607 -7.25 -13.32 8.48
C SER A 607 -8.37 -12.80 9.39
N TYR A 608 -9.00 -11.67 9.07
CA TYR A 608 -10.06 -11.08 9.88
C TYR A 608 -11.18 -12.11 10.15
N MET A 609 -11.59 -12.23 11.42
CA MET A 609 -12.56 -13.23 11.91
C MET A 609 -12.42 -14.61 11.24
N PHE A 610 -11.19 -15.14 11.19
CA PHE A 610 -10.86 -16.36 10.44
C PHE A 610 -11.81 -17.55 10.66
N ASN A 611 -12.35 -17.73 11.87
CA ASN A 611 -13.29 -18.83 12.16
C ASN A 611 -14.63 -18.73 11.41
N ILE A 612 -14.96 -17.56 10.87
CA ILE A 612 -16.18 -17.30 10.09
C ILE A 612 -15.85 -17.39 8.60
N TYR A 613 -14.88 -16.60 8.15
CA TYR A 613 -14.60 -16.44 6.72
C TYR A 613 -13.62 -17.50 6.16
N GLY A 614 -12.79 -18.11 7.00
CA GLY A 614 -11.68 -18.93 6.52
C GLY A 614 -10.72 -18.11 5.66
N ASP A 615 -10.18 -18.74 4.62
CA ASP A 615 -9.19 -18.14 3.73
C ASP A 615 -9.83 -17.31 2.61
N GLU A 616 -10.86 -17.82 1.91
CA GLU A 616 -11.27 -17.26 0.62
C GLU A 616 -12.65 -17.75 0.11
N SER A 617 -13.10 -17.16 -1.02
CA SER A 617 -14.28 -17.52 -1.80
C SER A 617 -15.61 -17.29 -1.08
N PHE A 618 -16.24 -18.36 -0.59
CA PHE A 618 -17.58 -18.35 -0.01
C PHE A 618 -17.63 -19.26 1.21
N THR A 619 -18.27 -18.77 2.27
CA THR A 619 -18.56 -19.58 3.46
C THR A 619 -19.58 -20.69 3.17
N ASP A 620 -19.59 -21.75 3.98
CA ASP A 620 -20.62 -22.80 3.90
C ASP A 620 -22.05 -22.24 4.02
N LEU A 621 -22.24 -21.20 4.85
CA LEU A 621 -23.53 -20.54 5.02
C LEU A 621 -23.94 -19.77 3.74
N GLN A 622 -23.01 -19.11 3.05
CA GLN A 622 -23.29 -18.48 1.76
C GLN A 622 -23.72 -19.48 0.71
N MET A 623 -23.04 -20.64 0.65
CA MET A 623 -23.40 -21.69 -0.29
C MET A 623 -24.78 -22.27 0.00
N GLN A 624 -25.13 -22.46 1.27
CA GLN A 624 -26.48 -22.87 1.64
C GLN A 624 -27.54 -21.81 1.27
N TRP A 625 -27.22 -20.53 1.48
CA TRP A 625 -28.09 -19.42 1.10
C TRP A 625 -28.33 -19.39 -0.42
N LEU A 626 -27.29 -19.62 -1.23
CA LEU A 626 -27.41 -19.70 -2.69
C LEU A 626 -28.36 -20.82 -3.13
N GLU A 627 -28.22 -22.02 -2.57
CA GLU A 627 -29.13 -23.14 -2.86
C GLU A 627 -30.58 -22.81 -2.50
N ASP A 628 -30.80 -22.18 -1.34
CA ASP A 628 -32.13 -21.79 -0.89
C ASP A 628 -32.74 -20.72 -1.82
N ASP A 629 -31.96 -19.72 -2.22
CA ASP A 629 -32.38 -18.66 -3.15
C ASP A 629 -32.74 -19.23 -4.54
N LEU A 630 -31.89 -20.08 -5.11
CA LEU A 630 -32.16 -20.79 -6.37
C LEU A 630 -33.44 -21.63 -6.28
N SER A 631 -33.68 -22.29 -5.14
CA SER A 631 -34.89 -23.09 -4.93
C SER A 631 -36.16 -22.22 -4.94
N MET A 632 -36.08 -21.01 -4.36
CA MET A 632 -37.17 -20.03 -4.37
C MET A 632 -37.40 -19.43 -5.76
N ALA A 633 -36.33 -19.26 -6.53
CA ALA A 633 -36.34 -18.74 -7.89
C ALA A 633 -36.55 -19.81 -8.99
N SER A 634 -36.95 -21.03 -8.62
CA SER A 634 -37.16 -22.16 -9.55
C SER A 634 -38.24 -21.92 -10.62
N ALA A 635 -39.02 -20.85 -10.51
CA ALA A 635 -40.00 -20.43 -11.51
C ALA A 635 -39.42 -19.48 -12.60
N SER A 636 -38.22 -18.94 -12.40
CA SER A 636 -37.55 -18.06 -13.35
C SER A 636 -37.06 -18.84 -14.57
N GLU A 637 -37.07 -18.21 -15.73
CA GLU A 637 -36.67 -18.87 -16.99
C GLU A 637 -35.15 -18.99 -17.12
N SER A 638 -34.39 -18.14 -16.42
CA SER A 638 -32.93 -18.19 -16.35
C SER A 638 -32.41 -17.53 -15.07
N GLN A 639 -31.21 -17.93 -14.67
CA GLN A 639 -30.50 -17.45 -13.48
C GLN A 639 -29.15 -16.86 -13.89
N VAL A 640 -28.83 -15.68 -13.37
CA VAL A 640 -27.55 -15.00 -13.56
C VAL A 640 -26.91 -14.81 -12.19
N LEU A 641 -25.84 -15.54 -11.91
CA LEU A 641 -25.02 -15.35 -10.73
C LEU A 641 -23.86 -14.39 -11.07
N PHE A 642 -23.56 -13.45 -10.20
CA PHE A 642 -22.43 -12.54 -10.36
C PHE A 642 -21.69 -12.36 -9.04
N TYR A 643 -20.37 -12.44 -9.13
CA TYR A 643 -19.43 -12.33 -8.01
C TYR A 643 -18.06 -11.95 -8.56
N HIS A 644 -17.12 -11.57 -7.70
CA HIS A 644 -15.78 -11.17 -8.16
C HIS A 644 -14.94 -12.34 -8.67
N TYR A 645 -14.67 -13.35 -7.84
CA TYR A 645 -13.97 -14.57 -8.24
C TYR A 645 -14.22 -15.74 -7.27
N ASP A 646 -14.31 -16.96 -7.79
CA ASP A 646 -14.41 -18.18 -6.99
C ASP A 646 -13.00 -18.78 -6.85
N PHE A 647 -12.29 -18.40 -5.79
CA PHE A 647 -10.90 -18.78 -5.55
C PHE A 647 -10.72 -20.28 -5.24
N SER A 648 -11.79 -20.94 -4.79
CA SER A 648 -11.79 -22.32 -4.31
C SER A 648 -12.53 -23.28 -5.24
N GLU A 649 -12.98 -22.80 -6.42
CA GLU A 649 -13.70 -23.60 -7.43
C GLU A 649 -14.95 -24.30 -6.86
N GLN A 650 -15.73 -23.58 -6.02
CA GLN A 650 -16.94 -24.08 -5.36
C GLN A 650 -18.19 -24.08 -6.25
N ILE A 651 -18.26 -23.23 -7.26
CA ILE A 651 -19.45 -23.03 -8.10
C ILE A 651 -19.44 -24.00 -9.29
N ASP A 652 -20.30 -25.03 -9.24
CA ASP A 652 -20.61 -25.90 -10.37
C ASP A 652 -21.95 -25.48 -11.02
N LEU A 653 -21.88 -24.90 -12.22
CA LEU A 653 -23.03 -24.33 -12.91
C LEU A 653 -24.04 -25.40 -13.33
N ASP A 654 -23.58 -26.59 -13.72
CA ASP A 654 -24.46 -27.68 -14.15
C ASP A 654 -25.19 -28.29 -12.94
N GLU A 655 -24.53 -28.41 -11.79
CA GLU A 655 -25.14 -28.90 -10.55
C GLU A 655 -26.16 -27.90 -9.97
N LEU A 656 -25.85 -26.60 -10.04
CA LEU A 656 -26.72 -25.54 -9.53
C LEU A 656 -27.81 -25.10 -10.52
N GLU A 657 -27.82 -25.64 -11.73
CA GLU A 657 -28.74 -25.26 -12.83
C GLU A 657 -28.69 -23.74 -13.15
N ILE A 658 -27.50 -23.13 -13.07
CA ILE A 658 -27.29 -21.70 -13.35
C ILE A 658 -26.93 -21.49 -14.84
N GLU A 659 -27.71 -20.68 -15.54
CA GLU A 659 -27.52 -20.42 -16.98
C GLU A 659 -26.31 -19.52 -17.28
N MET A 660 -26.01 -18.56 -16.39
CA MET A 660 -24.89 -17.63 -16.58
C MET A 660 -24.22 -17.24 -15.26
N VAL A 661 -22.89 -17.23 -15.27
CA VAL A 661 -22.05 -16.60 -14.25
C VAL A 661 -21.21 -15.50 -14.87
N LEU A 662 -21.17 -14.34 -14.22
CA LEU A 662 -20.37 -13.18 -14.60
C LEU A 662 -19.39 -12.84 -13.47
N TRP A 663 -18.10 -12.70 -13.81
CA TRP A 663 -17.03 -12.48 -12.84
C TRP A 663 -15.84 -11.66 -13.38
N GLY A 664 -14.90 -11.30 -12.50
CA GLY A 664 -13.80 -10.36 -12.76
C GLY A 664 -12.41 -10.87 -12.37
N HIS A 665 -11.64 -10.08 -11.60
CA HIS A 665 -10.39 -10.44 -10.92
C HIS A 665 -9.16 -10.65 -11.81
N ILE A 666 -9.29 -11.35 -12.93
CA ILE A 666 -8.14 -11.72 -13.78
C ILE A 666 -7.78 -10.63 -14.81
N HIS A 667 -8.47 -9.49 -14.75
CA HIS A 667 -8.34 -8.31 -15.62
C HIS A 667 -8.40 -8.61 -17.13
N SER A 668 -8.96 -9.76 -17.52
CA SER A 668 -8.98 -10.23 -18.90
C SER A 668 -10.23 -11.06 -19.21
N ASN A 669 -10.59 -11.16 -20.49
CA ASN A 669 -11.74 -11.93 -20.90
C ASN A 669 -11.47 -13.44 -20.78
N SER A 670 -12.42 -14.18 -20.22
CA SER A 670 -12.41 -15.65 -20.16
C SER A 670 -13.81 -16.21 -20.46
N GLY A 671 -13.85 -17.50 -20.86
CA GLY A 671 -15.08 -18.20 -21.20
C GLY A 671 -15.45 -18.19 -22.69
N ASN A 672 -16.66 -18.70 -23.00
CA ASN A 672 -17.17 -18.79 -24.37
C ASN A 672 -18.61 -18.29 -24.47
N ILE A 673 -18.80 -17.15 -25.16
CA ILE A 673 -20.11 -16.52 -25.38
C ILE A 673 -21.08 -17.32 -26.26
N ASN A 674 -20.66 -18.47 -26.81
CA ASN A 674 -21.48 -19.32 -27.68
C ASN A 674 -21.80 -20.69 -27.06
N THR A 675 -21.48 -20.91 -25.78
CA THR A 675 -21.71 -22.19 -25.11
C THR A 675 -22.32 -21.96 -23.74
N THR A 676 -23.51 -22.53 -23.53
CA THR A 676 -24.23 -22.54 -22.25
C THR A 676 -23.88 -23.80 -21.44
N PRO A 677 -23.89 -23.74 -20.10
CA PRO A 677 -24.05 -22.53 -19.29
C PRO A 677 -22.86 -21.57 -19.48
N TYR A 678 -23.14 -20.26 -19.45
CA TYR A 678 -22.13 -19.24 -19.71
C TYR A 678 -21.30 -19.00 -18.45
N ASN A 679 -20.01 -19.28 -18.49
CA ASN A 679 -19.07 -18.93 -17.43
C ASN A 679 -18.09 -17.89 -17.98
N LEU A 680 -18.28 -16.61 -17.63
CA LEU A 680 -17.70 -15.49 -18.37
C LEU A 680 -16.99 -14.48 -17.47
N ALA A 681 -15.68 -14.30 -17.69
CA ALA A 681 -14.95 -13.16 -17.16
C ALA A 681 -14.97 -11.99 -18.14
N THR A 682 -15.09 -10.77 -17.61
CA THR A 682 -14.95 -9.53 -18.38
C THR A 682 -13.61 -8.88 -18.05
N ALA A 683 -12.92 -8.34 -19.07
CA ALA A 683 -11.67 -7.62 -18.86
C ALA A 683 -11.89 -6.37 -17.97
N ALA A 684 -10.84 -5.93 -17.28
CA ALA A 684 -10.95 -4.88 -16.26
C ALA A 684 -11.32 -3.50 -16.85
N THR A 685 -11.91 -2.66 -16.01
CA THR A 685 -12.14 -1.25 -16.35
C THR A 685 -10.85 -0.43 -16.26
N CYS A 686 -9.97 -0.78 -15.30
CA CYS A 686 -8.74 -0.07 -14.99
C CYS A 686 -7.63 -0.17 -16.06
N ASP A 687 -6.48 0.45 -15.78
CA ASP A 687 -5.22 0.37 -16.54
C ASP A 687 -5.34 0.83 -18.01
N GLY A 688 -6.23 1.78 -18.28
CA GLY A 688 -6.54 2.27 -19.63
C GLY A 688 -7.34 1.29 -20.49
N ASN A 689 -7.77 0.16 -19.94
CA ASN A 689 -8.51 -0.87 -20.67
C ASN A 689 -9.94 -0.41 -20.94
N ARG A 690 -10.65 0.13 -19.94
CA ARG A 690 -12.02 0.70 -20.08
C ARG A 690 -13.02 -0.28 -20.66
N ALA A 691 -12.92 -1.53 -20.25
CA ALA A 691 -13.71 -2.62 -20.82
C ALA A 691 -15.08 -2.76 -20.16
N TYR A 692 -16.07 -3.17 -20.94
CA TYR A 692 -17.39 -3.55 -20.47
C TYR A 692 -18.04 -4.55 -21.43
N ARG A 693 -18.99 -5.35 -20.93
CA ARG A 693 -19.71 -6.36 -21.72
C ARG A 693 -21.20 -6.13 -21.70
N ILE A 694 -21.86 -6.25 -22.85
CA ILE A 694 -23.32 -6.18 -22.96
C ILE A 694 -23.90 -7.59 -23.00
N ILE A 695 -24.97 -7.81 -22.25
CA ILE A 695 -25.78 -9.02 -22.29
C ILE A 695 -27.18 -8.62 -22.74
N ASN A 696 -27.64 -9.18 -23.86
CA ASN A 696 -29.02 -9.01 -24.29
C ASN A 696 -29.88 -10.10 -23.68
N VAL A 697 -31.09 -9.74 -23.26
CA VAL A 697 -32.11 -10.65 -22.79
C VAL A 697 -33.27 -10.59 -23.77
N ILE A 698 -33.68 -11.75 -24.30
CA ILE A 698 -34.80 -11.87 -25.23
C ILE A 698 -35.78 -12.91 -24.70
N ASN A 699 -36.82 -12.46 -24.02
CA ASN A 699 -37.80 -13.31 -23.33
C ASN A 699 -37.10 -14.40 -22.50
N GLY A 700 -36.28 -13.98 -21.53
CA GLY A 700 -35.57 -14.89 -20.63
C GLY A 700 -34.27 -15.48 -21.20
N THR A 701 -34.14 -15.57 -22.52
CA THR A 701 -32.90 -16.10 -23.13
C THR A 701 -31.77 -15.09 -23.04
N LEU A 702 -30.61 -15.53 -22.54
CA LEU A 702 -29.40 -14.72 -22.38
C LEU A 702 -28.49 -14.80 -23.61
N GLU A 703 -28.11 -13.65 -24.16
CA GLU A 703 -27.23 -13.51 -25.32
C GLU A 703 -26.06 -12.57 -25.00
N PRO A 704 -24.95 -13.09 -24.42
CA PRO A 704 -23.77 -12.29 -24.12
C PRO A 704 -23.03 -11.88 -25.41
N THR A 705 -22.45 -10.69 -25.39
CA THR A 705 -21.64 -10.16 -26.51
C THR A 705 -20.14 -10.26 -26.22
N ASN A 706 -19.30 -9.99 -27.22
CA ASN A 706 -17.89 -9.73 -26.95
C ASN A 706 -17.75 -8.44 -26.14
N THR A 707 -16.75 -8.39 -25.27
CA THR A 707 -16.35 -7.18 -24.56
C THR A 707 -15.99 -6.06 -25.53
N ILE A 708 -16.43 -4.84 -25.21
CA ILE A 708 -16.14 -3.59 -25.92
C ILE A 708 -15.47 -2.60 -24.96
N TYR A 709 -15.00 -1.46 -25.50
CA TYR A 709 -14.06 -0.57 -24.82
C TYR A 709 -14.44 0.89 -25.03
N ALA A 710 -14.35 1.71 -23.98
CA ALA A 710 -14.67 3.13 -24.05
C ALA A 710 -13.45 4.01 -24.38
N GLY A 711 -13.67 5.11 -25.10
CA GLY A 711 -12.78 6.29 -25.08
C GLY A 711 -11.42 6.25 -25.80
N TRP A 712 -11.15 5.35 -26.76
CA TRP A 712 -9.94 5.44 -27.62
C TRP A 712 -10.11 6.47 -28.77
N ASP A 713 -9.09 7.31 -29.01
CA ASP A 713 -8.84 8.22 -30.16
C ASP A 713 -10.07 8.68 -31.01
N GLY A 714 -11.14 9.15 -30.35
CA GLY A 714 -12.28 9.79 -31.02
C GLY A 714 -13.68 9.33 -30.63
N GLU A 715 -13.88 8.82 -29.40
CA GLU A 715 -15.18 8.41 -28.83
C GLU A 715 -15.93 7.41 -29.72
N GLU A 716 -15.66 6.10 -29.53
CA GLU A 716 -16.36 5.02 -30.24
C GLU A 716 -17.89 5.08 -30.07
N LEU A 717 -18.38 5.76 -29.03
CA LEU A 717 -19.76 6.20 -28.88
C LEU A 717 -19.78 7.67 -28.45
N SER A 718 -20.42 8.54 -29.22
CA SER A 718 -20.54 9.97 -28.89
C SER A 718 -21.90 10.54 -29.22
N ALA A 719 -22.29 11.62 -28.54
CA ALA A 719 -23.56 12.31 -28.76
C ALA A 719 -23.34 13.79 -29.14
N THR A 720 -23.97 14.21 -30.22
CA THR A 720 -23.98 15.62 -30.65
C THR A 720 -25.40 16.16 -30.69
N PHE A 721 -25.59 17.39 -30.22
CA PHE A 721 -26.91 18.02 -30.11
C PHE A 721 -27.08 19.12 -31.15
N SER A 722 -28.27 19.20 -31.76
CA SER A 722 -28.64 20.30 -32.67
C SER A 722 -30.03 20.86 -32.37
N PRO A 723 -30.15 22.16 -32.03
CA PRO A 723 -29.07 23.08 -31.68
C PRO A 723 -28.40 22.69 -30.34
N ASP A 724 -27.34 23.39 -29.94
CA ASP A 724 -26.59 23.08 -28.70
C ASP A 724 -27.51 22.89 -27.48
N ASN A 725 -27.29 21.82 -26.71
CA ASN A 725 -28.02 21.52 -25.48
C ASN A 725 -27.52 22.39 -24.31
N ASN A 726 -27.74 23.70 -24.41
CA ASN A 726 -27.32 24.72 -23.44
C ASN A 726 -28.50 25.37 -22.69
N GLY A 727 -29.70 24.78 -22.82
CA GLY A 727 -30.93 25.28 -22.19
C GLY A 727 -31.54 26.52 -22.84
N LEU A 728 -31.04 26.99 -24.00
CA LEU A 728 -31.63 28.13 -24.73
C LEU A 728 -32.83 27.75 -25.61
N VAL A 729 -33.04 26.45 -25.85
CA VAL A 729 -34.17 25.91 -26.62
C VAL A 729 -34.94 24.90 -25.78
N ASP A 730 -36.21 24.69 -26.13
CA ASP A 730 -37.11 23.74 -25.45
C ASP A 730 -37.03 22.31 -26.04
N SER A 731 -36.27 22.11 -27.11
CA SER A 731 -36.05 20.81 -27.75
C SER A 731 -34.75 20.79 -28.55
N VAL A 732 -34.08 19.65 -28.55
CA VAL A 732 -32.84 19.38 -29.30
C VAL A 732 -32.95 18.03 -30.01
N PHE A 733 -32.27 17.89 -31.14
CA PHE A 733 -31.98 16.57 -31.72
C PHE A 733 -30.66 16.05 -31.17
N CYS A 734 -30.65 14.83 -30.65
CA CYS A 734 -29.43 14.10 -30.33
C CYS A 734 -29.06 13.20 -31.52
N TYR A 735 -27.83 13.29 -31.98
CA TYR A 735 -27.25 12.39 -32.98
C TYR A 735 -26.16 11.58 -32.30
N ILE A 736 -26.36 10.26 -32.24
CA ILE A 736 -25.37 9.33 -31.69
C ILE A 736 -24.53 8.77 -32.83
N GLU A 737 -23.23 8.98 -32.75
CA GLU A 737 -22.26 8.33 -33.62
C GLU A 737 -21.74 7.09 -32.88
N ASN A 738 -22.03 5.92 -33.46
CA ASN A 738 -21.62 4.64 -32.93
C ASN A 738 -20.64 3.98 -33.90
N SER A 739 -19.39 3.91 -33.49
CA SER A 739 -18.28 3.23 -34.18
C SER A 739 -17.98 1.84 -33.60
N GLN A 740 -18.69 1.45 -32.52
CA GLN A 740 -18.63 0.10 -31.97
C GLN A 740 -19.17 -0.95 -32.97
N ASN A 741 -18.73 -2.19 -32.80
CA ASN A 741 -19.20 -3.33 -33.60
C ASN A 741 -20.56 -3.90 -33.14
N LEU A 742 -21.20 -3.26 -32.16
CA LEU A 742 -22.51 -3.61 -31.61
C LEU A 742 -23.52 -2.50 -31.91
N SER A 743 -24.78 -2.87 -32.07
CA SER A 743 -25.89 -1.91 -32.21
C SER A 743 -26.61 -1.73 -30.89
N PHE A 744 -26.85 -0.48 -30.50
CA PHE A 744 -27.56 -0.13 -29.27
C PHE A 744 -28.96 0.38 -29.64
N SER A 745 -29.99 -0.46 -29.49
CA SER A 745 -31.36 -0.10 -29.87
C SER A 745 -32.05 0.84 -28.90
N GLU A 746 -31.50 0.99 -27.69
CA GLU A 746 -32.04 1.85 -26.62
C GLU A 746 -31.28 3.19 -26.46
N ALA A 747 -30.20 3.39 -27.22
CA ALA A 747 -29.38 4.61 -27.23
C ALA A 747 -30.07 5.78 -27.95
#